data_AF-A0A2E7D9L2-F1
#
_entry.id   AF-A0A2E7D9L2-F1
#
_cell.length_a   1.000
_cell.length_b   1.000
_cell.length_c   1.000
_cell.angle_alpha   90.00
_cell.angle_beta   90.00
_cell.angle_gamma   90.00
#
_symmetry.space_group_name_H-M   'P 1'
#
loop_
_entity.id
_entity.type
_entity.pdbx_description
1 polymer ?
#
loop_
_entity_poly.entity_id
_entity_poly.type
_entity_poly.pdbx_seq_one_letter_code
_entity_poly.pdbx_strand_id
1 'polypeptide(L)'
;MTVTAKLYPVVFTCSEPHEEARVFWQNRVRMANADLDPKDQKLIEETSAKASKLSMVESVEAQPLPASIDRLIEAMQYVGSLLPRTVVGKLKKLSSADDDAEVTKQVQELLDPLCLIGVSLRDKGPPLVKRGAAPRELLEQGWRTFLIKVVNKPCKTRRLLIDSPNAQPLPHSPADQVSSRWMQLSSFEGRPLKPNLSGLELDYRIVQIYSRDPGTKQALLEFTVANKAGDDGELIHEWRFEKDADGWREMNQVDIKVRDGSLHITSSGNDPFMGANVKAGGGPMVLRMWAKSEVDGVGQFFWWTKGIPQATGNRQTHFLLEPGKERLYEFPFQVKVELAGIRIDPLVKPGRMRIDWIDLYSAQRSANWAKLPLDLDCKQATPVTFRVLDAKGLPAFAKFEIRDKKGRIYPAQSKRLAPDFFFHRQIYRGDGETVSLPPGKYTIRCSRGPETIPEIKKLDVGTEPTELIYRVSRWVDPSESGWWSGDHNIHAAGCRHYQNPTEGVKPADMIRHIMGEDIKVGCCLTWGPCFDFQKRFFTGKVAEQSRYPYTLRYDLEVSGFGSHMSGHLNLLNLKQQIYPGRTSKNHWPTLGLSTLRWARKQGAICGPAHSSIGLTRIVGRVPNTEDKEDLHSLPNFNIPAHDGIGANEFVVDVTHKVPGPDGKLVPAAEASNIQRRRRRTD
;
A
#
# COMPACT_ATOMS: atom_id res chain seq x y z
N MET A 1 50.40 26.87 -37.75
CA MET A 1 49.37 27.78 -37.20
C MET A 1 48.81 27.15 -35.94
N THR A 2 49.24 27.68 -34.81
CA THR A 2 48.93 27.20 -33.46
C THR A 2 47.66 27.90 -33.00
N VAL A 3 46.57 27.17 -32.81
CA VAL A 3 45.37 27.69 -32.12
C VAL A 3 45.28 26.94 -30.79
N THR A 4 45.75 27.60 -29.75
CA THR A 4 45.64 27.17 -28.35
C THR A 4 44.18 27.27 -27.91
N ALA A 5 43.48 26.13 -27.85
CA ALA A 5 42.18 26.05 -27.20
C ALA A 5 42.39 25.94 -25.68
N LYS A 6 42.18 27.05 -24.95
CA LYS A 6 42.06 27.03 -23.49
C LYS A 6 40.81 26.22 -23.11
N LEU A 7 41.01 25.07 -22.47
CA LEU A 7 39.97 24.36 -21.73
C LEU A 7 39.65 25.18 -20.47
N TYR A 8 38.52 25.87 -20.48
CA TYR A 8 37.92 26.36 -19.24
C TYR A 8 37.25 25.16 -18.53
N PRO A 9 37.55 24.90 -17.25
CA PRO A 9 36.72 24.01 -16.46
C PRO A 9 35.38 24.73 -16.26
N VAL A 10 34.31 24.24 -16.91
CA VAL A 10 32.95 24.65 -16.55
C VAL A 10 32.63 23.95 -15.24
N VAL A 11 33.04 24.58 -14.15
CA VAL A 11 32.50 24.33 -12.83
C VAL A 11 31.10 24.94 -12.85
N PHE A 12 30.05 24.14 -12.71
CA PHE A 12 28.74 24.67 -12.34
C PHE A 12 28.80 25.10 -10.87
N THR A 13 29.40 26.26 -10.61
CA THR A 13 29.08 27.03 -9.40
C THR A 13 27.72 27.66 -9.66
N CYS A 14 26.66 27.10 -9.09
CA CYS A 14 25.36 27.75 -9.06
C CYS A 14 25.42 28.93 -8.06
N SER A 15 26.10 30.01 -8.46
CA SER A 15 25.94 31.31 -7.85
C SER A 15 24.77 31.98 -8.58
N GLU A 16 23.62 31.98 -7.90
CA GLU A 16 22.32 32.56 -8.25
C GLU A 16 21.31 31.63 -8.95
N PRO A 17 20.16 31.33 -8.30
CA PRO A 17 19.09 30.58 -8.94
C PRO A 17 18.43 31.43 -10.03
N HIS A 18 18.32 30.86 -11.24
CA HIS A 18 17.52 31.38 -12.36
C HIS A 18 16.21 31.97 -11.82
N GLU A 19 15.98 33.25 -12.05
CA GLU A 19 14.82 33.97 -11.50
C GLU A 19 13.49 33.32 -11.92
N GLU A 20 13.46 32.66 -13.08
CA GLU A 20 12.35 31.83 -13.56
C GLU A 20 12.14 30.54 -12.75
N ALA A 21 13.22 29.88 -12.30
CA ALA A 21 13.12 28.71 -11.41
C ALA A 21 12.68 29.14 -10.00
N ARG A 22 13.12 30.32 -9.54
CA ARG A 22 12.66 30.90 -8.26
C ARG A 22 11.19 31.30 -8.34
N VAL A 23 10.73 31.88 -9.45
CA VAL A 23 9.31 32.18 -9.72
C VAL A 23 8.49 30.89 -9.86
N PHE A 24 9.03 29.84 -10.48
CA PHE A 24 8.40 28.52 -10.55
C PHE A 24 8.20 27.90 -9.15
N TRP A 25 9.20 27.99 -8.26
CA TRP A 25 9.08 27.52 -6.88
C TRP A 25 8.24 28.44 -5.97
N GLN A 26 8.27 29.76 -6.16
CA GLN A 26 7.46 30.73 -5.40
C GLN A 26 5.98 30.72 -5.79
N ASN A 27 5.65 30.51 -7.07
CA ASN A 27 4.25 30.38 -7.53
C ASN A 27 3.62 29.05 -7.10
N ARG A 28 4.42 28.01 -6.84
CA ARG A 28 3.97 26.75 -6.21
C ARG A 28 3.52 26.94 -4.76
N VAL A 29 4.01 27.99 -4.08
CA VAL A 29 3.68 28.31 -2.68
C VAL A 29 2.56 29.36 -2.58
N ARG A 30 2.37 30.23 -3.58
CA ARG A 30 1.35 31.30 -3.56
C ARG A 30 -0.06 30.91 -4.01
N MET A 31 -0.27 29.78 -4.70
CA MET A 31 -1.63 29.36 -5.12
C MET A 31 -2.39 28.51 -4.09
N ALA A 32 -2.04 28.60 -2.81
CA ALA A 32 -2.71 27.90 -1.72
C ALA A 32 -3.90 28.67 -1.10
N ASN A 33 -4.13 29.93 -1.48
CA ASN A 33 -5.22 30.75 -0.97
C ASN A 33 -6.12 31.20 -2.13
N ALA A 34 -7.18 30.43 -2.37
CA ALA A 34 -8.38 30.94 -3.01
C ALA A 34 -9.49 30.73 -1.99
N ASP A 35 -10.02 31.83 -1.48
CA ASP A 35 -11.11 31.84 -0.51
C ASP A 35 -12.33 31.10 -1.06
N LEU A 36 -12.96 30.30 -0.20
CA LEU A 36 -14.20 29.59 -0.53
C LEU A 36 -15.42 30.52 -0.39
N ASP A 37 -16.37 30.28 -1.29
CA ASP A 37 -17.66 30.97 -1.44
C ASP A 37 -18.48 30.92 -0.12
N PRO A 38 -19.06 32.04 0.36
CA PRO A 38 -19.94 32.11 1.52
C PRO A 38 -21.10 31.09 1.54
N LYS A 39 -21.47 30.53 0.39
CA LYS A 39 -22.48 29.46 0.29
C LYS A 39 -22.03 28.12 0.90
N ASP A 40 -20.73 27.84 0.96
CA ASP A 40 -20.22 26.59 1.55
C ASP A 40 -20.26 26.61 3.10
N GLN A 41 -20.20 27.79 3.73
CA GLN A 41 -20.45 27.95 5.18
C GLN A 41 -21.91 27.64 5.54
N LYS A 42 -22.85 28.06 4.70
CA LYS A 42 -24.28 27.84 4.92
C LYS A 42 -24.69 26.36 4.83
N LEU A 43 -24.01 25.59 3.99
CA LEU A 43 -24.22 24.14 3.88
C LEU A 43 -23.78 23.38 5.14
N ILE A 44 -22.78 23.89 5.89
CA ILE A 44 -22.34 23.31 7.16
C ILE A 44 -23.40 23.54 8.26
N GLU A 45 -24.02 24.71 8.27
CA GLU A 45 -25.04 25.07 9.26
C GLU A 45 -26.38 24.34 9.03
N GLU A 46 -26.84 24.22 7.77
CA GLU A 46 -28.13 23.60 7.46
C GLU A 46 -28.15 22.08 7.66
N THR A 47 -27.00 21.40 7.53
CA THR A 47 -26.90 19.93 7.74
C THR A 47 -26.94 19.55 9.23
N SER A 48 -26.74 20.51 10.15
CA SER A 48 -26.72 20.28 11.60
C SER A 48 -28.11 20.09 12.23
N ALA A 49 -29.20 20.48 11.55
CA ALA A 49 -30.49 20.71 12.22
C ALA A 49 -31.36 19.45 12.50
N LYS A 50 -30.98 18.25 12.04
CA LYS A 50 -31.79 17.02 12.26
C LYS A 50 -31.01 15.75 12.63
N ALA A 51 -29.75 15.86 13.01
CA ALA A 51 -28.99 14.74 13.56
C ALA A 51 -28.85 14.89 15.08
N SER A 52 -29.21 13.85 15.82
CA SER A 52 -29.03 13.84 17.28
C SER A 52 -27.53 13.93 17.62
N LYS A 53 -27.13 14.92 18.43
CA LYS A 53 -25.73 15.15 18.82
C LYS A 53 -25.09 13.86 19.38
N LEU A 54 -23.86 13.53 18.93
CA LEU A 54 -23.13 12.37 19.43
C LEU A 54 -22.72 12.58 20.90
N SER A 55 -22.54 11.49 21.65
CA SER A 55 -22.11 11.53 23.06
C SER A 55 -20.73 12.20 23.17
N MET A 56 -20.58 13.15 24.09
CA MET A 56 -19.31 13.85 24.34
C MET A 56 -18.47 13.13 25.40
N VAL A 57 -17.15 13.18 25.24
CA VAL A 57 -16.15 12.83 26.25
C VAL A 57 -15.69 14.13 26.91
N GLU A 58 -15.56 14.12 28.24
CA GLU A 58 -15.25 15.32 29.02
C GLU A 58 -13.77 15.69 28.94
N SER A 59 -12.87 14.73 29.19
CA SER A 59 -11.43 14.95 29.16
C SER A 59 -10.68 13.67 28.82
N VAL A 60 -9.63 13.81 28.02
CA VAL A 60 -8.64 12.78 27.68
C VAL A 60 -7.28 13.47 27.72
N GLU A 61 -6.27 12.79 28.26
CA GLU A 61 -4.90 13.32 28.35
C GLU A 61 -4.43 13.94 27.01
N ALA A 62 -3.97 15.20 27.05
CA ALA A 62 -3.60 16.00 25.89
C ALA A 62 -2.32 15.55 25.18
N GLN A 63 -1.54 14.62 25.75
CA GLN A 63 -0.39 14.02 25.08
C GLN A 63 -0.80 12.88 24.11
N PRO A 64 -1.50 11.82 24.56
CA PRO A 64 -1.83 10.70 23.69
C PRO A 64 -2.92 10.99 22.66
N LEU A 65 -3.85 11.92 22.92
CA LEU A 65 -4.95 12.23 21.99
C LEU A 65 -4.47 12.89 20.69
N PRO A 66 -3.71 14.01 20.68
CA PRO A 66 -3.19 14.61 19.44
C PRO A 66 -2.34 13.65 18.62
N ALA A 67 -1.49 12.84 19.26
CA ALA A 67 -0.71 11.82 18.55
C ALA A 67 -1.61 10.74 17.89
N SER A 68 -2.76 10.42 18.49
CA SER A 68 -3.78 9.56 17.89
C SER A 68 -4.46 10.23 16.70
N ILE A 69 -4.75 11.53 16.79
CA ILE A 69 -5.34 12.32 15.72
C ILE A 69 -4.36 12.52 14.54
N ASP A 70 -3.07 12.70 14.78
CA ASP A 70 -2.06 12.75 13.70
C ASP A 70 -2.01 11.45 12.92
N ARG A 71 -2.05 10.31 13.62
CA ARG A 71 -2.18 8.99 12.98
C ARG A 71 -3.49 8.85 12.20
N LEU A 72 -4.61 9.38 12.70
CA LEU A 72 -5.86 9.41 11.95
C LEU A 72 -5.75 10.26 10.68
N ILE A 73 -5.13 11.45 10.75
CA ILE A 73 -4.92 12.34 9.61
C ILE A 73 -4.08 11.62 8.55
N GLU A 74 -2.97 11.00 8.94
CA GLU A 74 -2.11 10.23 8.04
C GLU A 74 -2.86 9.01 7.45
N ALA A 75 -3.68 8.30 8.24
CA ALA A 75 -4.51 7.21 7.74
C ALA A 75 -5.54 7.67 6.71
N MET A 76 -6.21 8.80 6.95
CA MET A 76 -7.16 9.41 6.01
C MET A 76 -6.47 9.84 4.71
N GLN A 77 -5.23 10.33 4.80
CA GLN A 77 -4.38 10.60 3.63
C GLN A 77 -4.02 9.33 2.87
N TYR A 78 -3.64 8.27 3.59
CA TYR A 78 -3.26 6.99 3.03
C TYR A 78 -4.41 6.34 2.25
N VAL A 79 -5.63 6.34 2.82
CA VAL A 79 -6.82 5.79 2.15
C VAL A 79 -7.41 6.70 1.05
N GLY A 80 -6.85 7.90 0.87
CA GLY A 80 -7.26 8.84 -0.18
C GLY A 80 -8.55 9.61 0.11
N SER A 81 -8.97 9.70 1.37
CA SER A 81 -10.17 10.43 1.82
C SER A 81 -9.77 11.53 2.79
N LEU A 82 -9.26 12.64 2.26
CA LEU A 82 -8.71 13.73 3.07
C LEU A 82 -9.76 14.37 3.98
N LEU A 83 -9.36 14.68 5.22
CA LEU A 83 -10.13 15.59 6.07
C LEU A 83 -10.07 17.01 5.49
N PRO A 84 -11.09 17.85 5.73
CA PRO A 84 -11.07 19.24 5.30
C PRO A 84 -9.80 19.97 5.76
N ARG A 85 -9.18 20.78 4.89
CA ARG A 85 -7.93 21.47 5.22
C ARG A 85 -8.07 22.39 6.43
N THR A 86 -9.23 23.03 6.58
CA THR A 86 -9.58 23.87 7.72
C THR A 86 -9.58 23.06 9.03
N VAL A 87 -10.15 21.85 9.01
CA VAL A 87 -10.15 20.91 10.13
C VAL A 87 -8.72 20.46 10.46
N VAL A 88 -7.95 20.01 9.47
CA VAL A 88 -6.55 19.58 9.69
C VAL A 88 -5.70 20.72 10.25
N GLY A 89 -5.83 21.93 9.71
CA GLY A 89 -5.09 23.10 10.19
C GLY A 89 -5.42 23.49 11.63
N LYS A 90 -6.68 23.31 12.07
CA LYS A 90 -7.07 23.52 13.47
C LYS A 90 -6.57 22.39 14.37
N LEU A 91 -6.75 21.13 13.97
CA LEU A 91 -6.29 19.97 14.74
C LEU A 91 -4.77 20.01 14.98
N LYS A 92 -3.97 20.41 13.97
CA LYS A 92 -2.52 20.53 14.09
C LYS A 92 -2.02 21.69 14.97
N LYS A 93 -2.89 22.63 15.32
CA LYS A 93 -2.56 23.72 16.23
C LYS A 93 -2.80 23.37 17.69
N LEU A 94 -3.54 22.29 17.96
CA LEU A 94 -3.77 21.81 19.32
C LEU A 94 -2.42 21.34 19.89
N SER A 95 -2.02 21.92 21.02
CA SER A 95 -0.78 21.60 21.70
C SER A 95 -1.04 20.65 22.85
N SER A 96 -0.06 19.81 23.16
CA SER A 96 -0.06 19.01 24.39
C SER A 96 0.19 19.83 25.66
N ALA A 97 0.40 21.15 25.53
CA ALA A 97 0.49 22.10 26.63
C ALA A 97 -0.85 22.78 26.96
N ASP A 98 -1.88 22.54 26.14
CA ASP A 98 -3.24 23.05 26.36
C ASP A 98 -3.99 22.17 27.38
N ASP A 99 -5.08 22.69 27.94
CA ASP A 99 -5.94 21.96 28.87
C ASP A 99 -6.60 20.72 28.21
N ASP A 100 -6.53 19.57 28.90
CA ASP A 100 -7.00 18.27 28.40
C ASP A 100 -8.48 18.29 27.98
N ALA A 101 -9.35 18.96 28.76
CA ALA A 101 -10.77 19.03 28.48
C ALA A 101 -11.05 19.91 27.26
N GLU A 102 -10.35 21.04 27.13
CA GLU A 102 -10.49 21.93 25.98
C GLU A 102 -9.95 21.29 24.69
N VAL A 103 -8.80 20.61 24.73
CA VAL A 103 -8.29 19.83 23.58
C VAL A 103 -9.30 18.76 23.17
N THR A 104 -9.80 17.99 24.15
CA THR A 104 -10.78 16.92 23.92
C THR A 104 -12.07 17.45 23.30
N LYS A 105 -12.55 18.60 23.76
CA LYS A 105 -13.73 19.27 23.23
C LYS A 105 -13.50 19.75 21.79
N GLN A 106 -12.40 20.45 21.51
CA GLN A 106 -12.11 20.96 20.16
C GLN A 106 -11.94 19.84 19.14
N VAL A 107 -11.29 18.73 19.50
CA VAL A 107 -11.17 17.54 18.64
C VAL A 107 -12.56 17.03 18.24
N GLN A 108 -13.47 16.89 19.21
CA GLN A 108 -14.84 16.40 18.97
C GLN A 108 -15.66 17.38 18.11
N GLU A 109 -15.57 18.68 18.38
CA GLU A 109 -16.25 19.71 17.57
C GLU A 109 -15.81 19.67 16.10
N LEU A 110 -14.54 19.34 15.83
CA LEU A 110 -13.98 19.27 14.49
C LEU A 110 -14.26 17.95 13.77
N LEU A 111 -14.30 16.82 14.48
CA LEU A 111 -14.39 15.48 13.88
C LEU A 111 -15.78 14.83 13.95
N ASP A 112 -16.58 15.12 14.98
CA ASP A 112 -17.91 14.53 15.13
C ASP A 112 -18.86 14.83 13.96
N PRO A 113 -18.87 16.04 13.35
CA PRO A 113 -19.68 16.31 12.16
C PRO A 113 -19.31 15.43 10.96
N LEU A 114 -18.10 14.89 10.94
CA LEU A 114 -17.57 14.03 9.88
C LEU A 114 -17.82 12.54 10.17
N CYS A 115 -18.41 12.20 11.32
CA CYS A 115 -18.69 10.83 11.72
C CYS A 115 -20.04 10.34 11.19
N LEU A 116 -20.04 9.14 10.60
CA LEU A 116 -21.26 8.43 10.19
C LEU A 116 -22.02 7.91 11.41
N ILE A 117 -21.29 7.49 12.46
CA ILE A 117 -21.84 6.80 13.64
C ILE A 117 -20.99 7.16 14.86
N GLY A 118 -21.66 7.30 16.01
CA GLY A 118 -21.03 7.25 17.32
C GLY A 118 -21.32 5.93 18.02
N VAL A 119 -20.29 5.30 18.58
CA VAL A 119 -20.33 4.05 19.32
C VAL A 119 -19.86 4.32 20.74
N SER A 120 -20.75 4.23 21.72
CA SER A 120 -20.42 4.39 23.14
C SER A 120 -20.31 3.03 23.82
N LEU A 121 -19.11 2.69 24.26
CA LEU A 121 -18.80 1.43 24.92
C LEU A 121 -19.28 1.47 26.38
N ARG A 122 -19.68 0.30 26.87
CA ARG A 122 -20.13 0.07 28.25
C ARG A 122 -19.25 -0.99 28.90
N ASP A 123 -19.20 -0.99 30.23
CA ASP A 123 -18.47 -2.01 30.99
C ASP A 123 -19.02 -3.41 30.68
N LYS A 124 -20.35 -3.52 30.57
CA LYS A 124 -21.07 -4.76 30.25
C LYS A 124 -22.16 -4.51 29.19
N GLY A 125 -22.43 -5.54 28.38
CA GLY A 125 -23.47 -5.53 27.35
C GLY A 125 -23.04 -4.88 26.02
N PRO A 126 -23.96 -4.78 25.05
CA PRO A 126 -23.67 -4.21 23.73
C PRO A 126 -23.25 -2.74 23.84
N PRO A 127 -22.48 -2.19 22.88
CA PRO A 127 -22.30 -0.75 22.82
C PRO A 127 -23.63 -0.02 22.56
N LEU A 128 -23.69 1.27 22.87
CA LEU A 128 -24.77 2.13 22.42
C LEU A 128 -24.36 2.76 21.09
N VAL A 129 -25.21 2.67 20.08
CA VAL A 129 -24.90 3.17 18.72
C VAL A 129 -25.87 4.25 18.31
N LYS A 130 -25.33 5.33 17.73
CA LYS A 130 -26.11 6.49 17.31
C LYS A 130 -25.68 6.94 15.92
N ARG A 131 -26.65 7.34 15.10
CA ARG A 131 -26.39 7.96 13.79
C ARG A 131 -25.63 9.28 14.01
N GLY A 132 -24.55 9.47 13.27
CA GLY A 132 -23.81 10.72 13.20
C GLY A 132 -24.34 11.65 12.10
N ALA A 133 -23.69 12.79 11.92
CA ALA A 133 -24.12 13.84 10.99
C ALA A 133 -23.54 13.69 9.57
N ALA A 134 -22.59 12.77 9.34
CA ALA A 134 -21.96 12.64 8.03
C ALA A 134 -22.98 12.25 6.95
N PRO A 135 -22.92 12.85 5.75
CA PRO A 135 -23.78 12.48 4.63
C PRO A 135 -23.63 11.00 4.26
N ARG A 136 -24.76 10.29 4.18
CA ARG A 136 -24.85 8.83 3.97
C ARG A 136 -24.83 8.42 2.49
N GLU A 137 -23.97 9.08 1.72
CA GLU A 137 -23.89 8.89 0.27
C GLU A 137 -22.88 7.81 -0.09
N LEU A 138 -23.33 6.79 -0.82
CA LEU A 138 -22.51 5.76 -1.44
C LEU A 138 -22.29 6.01 -2.93
N LEU A 139 -21.44 5.18 -3.54
CA LEU A 139 -21.19 5.15 -4.98
C LEU A 139 -21.43 3.73 -5.48
N GLU A 140 -22.27 3.59 -6.50
CA GLU A 140 -22.39 2.36 -7.26
C GLU A 140 -21.01 1.93 -7.80
N GLN A 141 -20.68 0.65 -7.61
CA GLN A 141 -19.40 0.05 -7.98
C GLN A 141 -18.19 0.81 -7.39
N GLY A 142 -18.37 1.49 -6.25
CA GLY A 142 -17.35 2.30 -5.64
C GLY A 142 -17.35 2.26 -4.11
N TRP A 143 -16.19 2.58 -3.54
CA TRP A 143 -16.00 2.65 -2.10
C TRP A 143 -16.19 4.08 -1.58
N ARG A 144 -16.71 4.18 -0.36
CA ARG A 144 -16.80 5.41 0.43
C ARG A 144 -16.21 5.20 1.80
N THR A 145 -15.51 6.21 2.28
CA THR A 145 -14.81 6.20 3.58
C THR A 145 -15.55 7.09 4.55
N PHE A 146 -15.76 6.60 5.77
CA PHE A 146 -16.47 7.27 6.84
C PHE A 146 -15.69 7.18 8.15
N LEU A 147 -15.85 8.18 9.01
CA LEU A 147 -15.38 8.12 10.39
C LEU A 147 -16.45 7.52 11.31
N ILE A 148 -15.97 6.80 12.31
CA ILE A 148 -16.75 6.26 13.42
C ILE A 148 -16.14 6.83 14.70
N LYS A 149 -16.93 7.56 15.48
CA LYS A 149 -16.53 8.01 16.81
C LYS A 149 -16.72 6.86 17.79
N VAL A 150 -15.72 6.61 18.63
CA VAL A 150 -15.79 5.63 19.70
C VAL A 150 -15.61 6.35 21.03
N VAL A 151 -16.63 6.30 21.88
CA VAL A 151 -16.58 6.75 23.26
C VAL A 151 -16.30 5.53 24.13
N ASN A 152 -15.07 5.40 24.59
CA ASN A 152 -14.50 4.24 25.26
C ASN A 152 -14.28 4.51 26.76
N LYS A 153 -15.33 4.90 27.49
CA LYS A 153 -15.28 5.09 28.94
C LYS A 153 -14.64 3.92 29.72
N PRO A 154 -14.86 2.65 29.34
CA PRO A 154 -14.21 1.51 30.02
C PRO A 154 -12.73 1.31 29.67
N CYS A 155 -12.13 2.20 28.87
CA CYS A 155 -10.73 2.13 28.45
C CYS A 155 -10.33 0.78 27.80
N LYS A 156 -11.23 0.17 27.02
CA LYS A 156 -10.97 -1.11 26.34
C LYS A 156 -9.82 -0.96 25.33
N THR A 157 -8.94 -1.96 25.27
CA THR A 157 -7.79 -2.04 24.35
C THR A 157 -7.92 -3.21 23.36
N ARG A 158 -9.15 -3.64 23.08
CA ARG A 158 -9.49 -4.70 22.14
C ARG A 158 -10.02 -4.12 20.83
N ARG A 159 -10.20 -4.97 19.82
CA ARG A 159 -10.68 -4.57 18.50
C ARG A 159 -12.15 -4.18 18.53
N LEU A 160 -12.50 -3.03 17.94
CA LEU A 160 -13.88 -2.71 17.59
C LEU A 160 -14.25 -3.52 16.34
N LEU A 161 -15.25 -4.40 16.46
CA LEU A 161 -15.79 -5.16 15.36
C LEU A 161 -16.98 -4.41 14.76
N ILE A 162 -16.94 -4.21 13.45
CA ILE A 162 -18.02 -3.62 12.67
C ILE A 162 -18.38 -4.60 11.56
N ASP A 163 -19.66 -4.94 11.47
CA ASP A 163 -20.12 -5.93 10.51
C ASP A 163 -21.51 -5.54 9.96
N SER A 164 -21.98 -6.26 8.95
CA SER A 164 -23.29 -6.11 8.37
C SER A 164 -23.76 -7.41 7.74
N PRO A 165 -24.99 -7.89 7.98
CA PRO A 165 -25.57 -8.99 7.21
C PRO A 165 -25.64 -8.66 5.71
N ASN A 166 -25.73 -7.39 5.34
CA ASN A 166 -25.74 -6.93 3.95
C ASN A 166 -24.34 -6.99 3.29
N ALA A 167 -23.28 -7.19 4.08
CA ALA A 167 -21.90 -7.29 3.61
C ALA A 167 -21.35 -8.73 3.61
N GLN A 168 -22.19 -9.71 3.94
CA GLN A 168 -21.78 -11.12 4.00
C GLN A 168 -21.46 -11.68 2.59
N PRO A 169 -20.54 -12.66 2.48
CA PRO A 169 -20.13 -13.23 1.20
C PRO A 169 -21.31 -13.82 0.40
N LEU A 170 -21.31 -13.68 -0.93
CA LEU A 170 -22.31 -14.33 -1.79
C LEU A 170 -22.09 -15.85 -2.00
N PRO A 171 -20.85 -16.38 -2.06
CA PRO A 171 -20.66 -17.81 -2.23
C PRO A 171 -21.39 -18.61 -1.13
N HIS A 172 -22.16 -19.62 -1.54
CA HIS A 172 -22.99 -20.47 -0.67
C HIS A 172 -24.10 -19.73 0.11
N SER A 173 -24.46 -18.49 -0.28
CA SER A 173 -25.57 -17.78 0.36
C SER A 173 -26.93 -18.42 0.04
N PRO A 174 -27.88 -18.44 0.99
CA PRO A 174 -29.29 -18.75 0.70
C PRO A 174 -29.85 -17.83 -0.40
N ALA A 175 -30.68 -18.37 -1.30
CA ALA A 175 -31.18 -17.64 -2.47
C ALA A 175 -31.97 -16.38 -2.11
N ASP A 176 -32.72 -16.42 -1.01
CA ASP A 176 -33.49 -15.30 -0.45
C ASP A 176 -32.62 -14.18 0.14
N GLN A 177 -31.33 -14.44 0.40
CA GLN A 177 -30.39 -13.46 0.94
C GLN A 177 -29.47 -12.82 -0.11
N VAL A 178 -29.54 -13.26 -1.38
CA VAL A 178 -28.68 -12.74 -2.46
C VAL A 178 -28.93 -11.25 -2.71
N SER A 179 -30.20 -10.81 -2.68
CA SER A 179 -30.57 -9.41 -2.89
C SER A 179 -30.18 -8.50 -1.73
N SER A 180 -30.24 -9.02 -0.49
CA SER A 180 -29.89 -8.26 0.71
C SER A 180 -28.37 -8.12 0.89
N ARG A 181 -27.55 -9.00 0.30
CA ARG A 181 -26.08 -8.94 0.27
C ARG A 181 -25.56 -8.07 -0.89
N TRP A 182 -25.83 -6.77 -0.81
CA TRP A 182 -25.53 -5.79 -1.87
C TRP A 182 -24.29 -4.92 -1.62
N MET A 183 -23.72 -4.95 -0.41
CA MET A 183 -22.58 -4.10 -0.03
C MET A 183 -21.33 -4.91 0.35
N GLN A 184 -20.20 -4.23 0.49
CA GLN A 184 -19.06 -4.75 1.25
C GLN A 184 -18.66 -3.74 2.32
N LEU A 185 -18.09 -4.25 3.40
CA LEU A 185 -17.66 -3.48 4.55
C LEU A 185 -16.21 -3.77 4.87
N SER A 186 -15.43 -2.74 5.17
CA SER A 186 -14.00 -2.88 5.47
C SER A 186 -13.58 -1.82 6.48
N SER A 187 -13.14 -2.25 7.67
CA SER A 187 -12.50 -1.37 8.65
C SER A 187 -11.02 -1.18 8.30
N PHE A 188 -10.51 0.04 8.38
CA PHE A 188 -9.08 0.29 8.20
C PHE A 188 -8.34 0.11 9.52
N GLU A 189 -7.49 -0.90 9.58
CA GLU A 189 -6.80 -1.36 10.80
C GLU A 189 -5.28 -1.43 10.63
N GLY A 190 -4.78 -0.99 9.47
CA GLY A 190 -3.36 -0.95 9.16
C GLY A 190 -2.68 0.33 9.69
N ARG A 191 -1.35 0.35 9.63
CA ARG A 191 -0.56 1.55 9.92
C ARG A 191 -1.04 2.72 9.05
N PRO A 192 -1.12 3.94 9.59
CA PRO A 192 -0.61 4.39 10.89
C PRO A 192 -1.54 4.13 12.09
N LEU A 193 -2.75 3.61 11.87
CA LEU A 193 -3.61 3.14 12.97
C LEU A 193 -3.16 1.76 13.47
N LYS A 194 -3.75 1.32 14.58
CA LYS A 194 -3.61 -0.04 15.12
C LYS A 194 -4.96 -0.76 15.06
N PRO A 195 -5.03 -2.10 14.93
CA PRO A 195 -6.31 -2.81 14.93
C PRO A 195 -7.11 -2.63 16.23
N ASN A 196 -6.43 -2.60 17.37
CA ASN A 196 -7.06 -2.45 18.68
C ASN A 196 -7.36 -0.99 19.02
N LEU A 197 -8.38 -0.80 19.87
CA LEU A 197 -8.67 0.47 20.54
C LEU A 197 -7.47 0.96 21.36
N SER A 198 -7.32 2.28 21.46
CA SER A 198 -6.14 2.88 22.07
C SER A 198 -6.09 2.72 23.59
N GLY A 199 -7.23 2.48 24.22
CA GLY A 199 -7.42 2.54 25.66
C GLY A 199 -7.83 3.94 26.15
N LEU A 200 -7.71 4.98 25.32
CA LEU A 200 -8.24 6.31 25.63
C LEU A 200 -9.77 6.28 25.61
N GLU A 201 -10.41 7.22 26.33
CA GLU A 201 -11.87 7.38 26.31
C GLU A 201 -12.41 7.87 24.96
N LEU A 202 -11.55 8.42 24.09
CA LEU A 202 -11.92 8.88 22.76
C LEU A 202 -11.04 8.24 21.69
N ASP A 203 -11.69 7.52 20.77
CA ASP A 203 -11.06 6.90 19.61
C ASP A 203 -11.86 7.30 18.34
N TYR A 204 -11.17 7.44 17.21
CA TYR A 204 -11.80 7.57 15.90
C TYR A 204 -11.34 6.43 14.98
N ARG A 205 -12.31 5.77 14.35
CA ARG A 205 -12.07 4.63 13.46
C ARG A 205 -12.55 4.93 12.05
N ILE A 206 -11.94 4.28 11.08
CA ILE A 206 -12.24 4.46 9.67
C ILE A 206 -12.96 3.20 9.18
N VAL A 207 -14.13 3.39 8.59
CA VAL A 207 -14.86 2.33 7.90
C VAL A 207 -15.04 2.69 6.43
N GLN A 208 -14.87 1.71 5.56
CA GLN A 208 -15.10 1.84 4.12
C GLN A 208 -16.28 0.95 3.72
N ILE A 209 -17.22 1.53 2.98
CA ILE A 209 -18.43 0.88 2.51
C ILE A 209 -18.44 0.91 0.98
N TYR A 210 -18.64 -0.24 0.37
CA TYR A 210 -18.84 -0.42 -1.06
C TYR A 210 -20.31 -0.68 -1.36
N SER A 211 -20.82 -0.14 -2.46
CA SER A 211 -22.12 -0.58 -3.01
C SER A 211 -21.95 -1.26 -4.35
N ARG A 212 -22.57 -2.43 -4.54
CA ARG A 212 -22.73 -3.04 -5.87
C ARG A 212 -23.79 -2.29 -6.68
N ASP A 213 -24.88 -1.89 -6.03
CA ASP A 213 -26.10 -1.43 -6.68
C ASP A 213 -26.34 0.07 -6.43
N PRO A 214 -27.02 0.80 -7.34
CA PRO A 214 -27.43 2.18 -7.13
C PRO A 214 -28.74 2.26 -6.32
N GLY A 215 -29.15 3.49 -6.00
CA GLY A 215 -30.40 3.81 -5.31
C GLY A 215 -30.29 3.86 -3.78
N THR A 216 -31.36 4.28 -3.11
CA THR A 216 -31.42 4.24 -1.64
C THR A 216 -31.56 2.80 -1.18
N LYS A 217 -30.62 2.35 -0.33
CA LYS A 217 -30.57 0.99 0.20
C LYS A 217 -30.56 1.04 1.72
N GLN A 218 -31.32 0.16 2.35
CA GLN A 218 -31.25 -0.03 3.79
C GLN A 218 -30.10 -1.00 4.12
N ALA A 219 -29.22 -0.59 5.02
CA ALA A 219 -28.18 -1.43 5.61
C ALA A 219 -28.43 -1.59 7.11
N LEU A 220 -28.14 -2.77 7.64
CA LEU A 220 -27.99 -2.99 9.07
C LEU A 220 -26.49 -3.03 9.39
N LEU A 221 -25.99 -2.07 10.18
CA LEU A 221 -24.63 -2.13 10.70
C LEU A 221 -24.67 -2.64 12.15
N GLU A 222 -23.74 -3.52 12.46
CA GLU A 222 -23.63 -4.18 13.75
C GLU A 222 -22.27 -3.86 14.38
N PHE A 223 -22.26 -3.59 15.69
CA PHE A 223 -21.07 -3.18 16.43
C PHE A 223 -20.91 -3.98 17.72
N THR A 224 -19.68 -4.41 17.99
CA THR A 224 -19.27 -4.90 19.32
C THR A 224 -17.77 -4.61 19.52
N VAL A 225 -17.27 -4.85 20.72
CA VAL A 225 -15.82 -4.89 20.99
C VAL A 225 -15.46 -6.32 21.36
N ALA A 226 -14.40 -6.84 20.77
CA ALA A 226 -13.94 -8.19 21.07
C ALA A 226 -13.69 -8.36 22.59
N ASN A 227 -14.32 -9.37 23.19
CA ASN A 227 -14.15 -9.72 24.60
C ASN A 227 -13.07 -10.80 24.77
N LYS A 228 -12.74 -11.18 26.02
CA LYS A 228 -11.83 -12.31 26.26
C LYS A 228 -12.55 -13.62 25.96
N ALA A 229 -11.78 -14.67 25.71
CA ALA A 229 -12.33 -15.98 25.44
C ALA A 229 -13.21 -16.44 26.62
N GLY A 230 -14.43 -16.87 26.32
CA GLY A 230 -15.40 -17.36 27.30
C GLY A 230 -16.26 -16.30 28.00
N ASP A 231 -15.99 -14.99 27.85
CA ASP A 231 -16.74 -13.94 28.58
C ASP A 231 -18.22 -13.85 28.15
N ASP A 232 -18.50 -13.97 26.85
CA ASP A 232 -19.82 -13.78 26.26
C ASP A 232 -20.20 -14.86 25.22
N GLY A 233 -19.37 -15.89 25.10
CA GLY A 233 -19.54 -16.97 24.13
C GLY A 233 -19.24 -16.59 22.67
N GLU A 234 -18.84 -15.33 22.39
CA GLU A 234 -18.45 -14.93 21.04
C GLU A 234 -17.05 -15.38 20.70
N LEU A 235 -16.06 -15.11 21.55
CA LEU A 235 -14.73 -15.72 21.46
C LEU A 235 -14.78 -17.04 22.23
N ILE A 236 -14.83 -18.15 21.50
CA ILE A 236 -14.91 -19.50 22.04
C ILE A 236 -13.56 -19.93 22.61
N HIS A 237 -12.47 -19.66 21.88
CA HIS A 237 -11.13 -20.05 22.29
C HIS A 237 -10.06 -19.14 21.67
N GLU A 238 -8.98 -18.89 22.41
CA GLU A 238 -7.85 -18.08 22.01
C GLU A 238 -6.59 -18.94 22.15
N TRP A 239 -5.94 -19.30 21.04
CA TRP A 239 -4.66 -20.01 21.07
C TRP A 239 -3.51 -19.03 20.97
N ARG A 240 -2.58 -19.08 21.93
CA ARG A 240 -1.36 -18.26 21.97
C ARG A 240 -0.15 -19.14 22.28
N PHE A 241 0.90 -19.03 21.47
CA PHE A 241 2.02 -19.98 21.50
C PHE A 241 3.23 -19.44 22.28
N GLU A 242 2.98 -18.83 23.44
CA GLU A 242 4.02 -18.21 24.27
C GLU A 242 4.85 -19.23 25.06
N LYS A 243 4.21 -20.31 25.52
CA LYS A 243 4.83 -21.31 26.41
C LYS A 243 4.89 -22.70 25.78
N ASP A 244 3.83 -23.09 25.09
CA ASP A 244 3.67 -24.39 24.45
C ASP A 244 2.74 -24.30 23.24
N ALA A 245 2.40 -25.44 22.64
CA ALA A 245 1.54 -25.53 21.45
C ALA A 245 0.04 -25.36 21.76
N ASP A 246 -0.35 -25.11 23.01
CA ASP A 246 -1.72 -24.82 23.43
C ASP A 246 -2.73 -25.86 22.93
N GLY A 247 -2.38 -27.15 23.12
CA GLY A 247 -3.21 -28.29 22.74
C GLY A 247 -3.17 -28.70 21.27
N TRP A 248 -2.45 -27.99 20.40
CA TRP A 248 -2.14 -28.45 19.05
C TRP A 248 -1.14 -29.61 19.08
N ARG A 249 -1.40 -30.65 18.28
CA ARG A 249 -0.55 -31.84 18.16
C ARG A 249 -0.29 -32.21 16.70
N GLU A 250 0.90 -32.75 16.43
CA GLU A 250 1.15 -33.44 15.15
C GLU A 250 0.21 -34.63 15.02
N MET A 251 -0.37 -34.82 13.83
CA MET A 251 -1.20 -35.98 13.57
C MET A 251 -0.74 -36.76 12.34
N ASN A 252 -0.25 -36.08 11.29
CA ASN A 252 0.37 -36.74 10.15
C ASN A 252 1.33 -35.79 9.43
N GLN A 253 2.50 -36.30 9.03
CA GLN A 253 3.42 -35.67 8.06
C GLN A 253 3.77 -34.20 8.33
N VAL A 254 3.71 -33.80 9.60
CA VAL A 254 3.98 -32.45 10.08
C VAL A 254 4.80 -32.54 11.36
N ASP A 255 5.72 -31.58 11.56
CA ASP A 255 6.46 -31.33 12.81
C ASP A 255 6.07 -29.93 13.29
N ILE A 256 5.66 -29.79 14.57
CA ILE A 256 5.31 -28.48 15.14
C ILE A 256 6.26 -28.12 16.28
N LYS A 257 6.74 -26.88 16.27
CA LYS A 257 7.64 -26.35 17.30
C LYS A 257 7.20 -24.98 17.73
N VAL A 258 7.18 -24.76 19.04
CA VAL A 258 6.91 -23.44 19.61
C VAL A 258 8.22 -22.71 19.84
N ARG A 259 8.33 -21.51 19.27
CA ARG A 259 9.43 -20.58 19.51
C ARG A 259 8.97 -19.16 19.19
N ASP A 260 9.53 -18.18 19.87
CA ASP A 260 9.27 -16.75 19.64
C ASP A 260 7.77 -16.40 19.65
N GLY A 261 7.01 -17.00 20.57
CA GLY A 261 5.58 -16.79 20.70
C GLY A 261 4.72 -17.34 19.56
N SER A 262 5.28 -18.20 18.69
CA SER A 262 4.62 -18.68 17.47
C SER A 262 4.74 -20.19 17.29
N LEU A 263 3.78 -20.78 16.57
CA LEU A 263 3.78 -22.17 16.16
C LEU A 263 4.45 -22.31 14.79
N HIS A 264 5.62 -22.94 14.76
CA HIS A 264 6.38 -23.22 13.55
C HIS A 264 6.10 -24.64 13.08
N ILE A 265 5.64 -24.74 11.85
CA ILE A 265 5.16 -25.96 11.22
C ILE A 265 6.13 -26.31 10.10
N THR A 266 6.62 -27.55 10.09
CA THR A 266 7.37 -28.13 8.96
C THR A 266 6.55 -29.27 8.37
N SER A 267 6.18 -29.15 7.10
CA SER A 267 5.46 -30.18 6.36
C SER A 267 6.42 -30.98 5.49
N SER A 268 6.26 -32.31 5.47
CA SER A 268 6.94 -33.20 4.51
C SER A 268 6.18 -33.34 3.17
N GLY A 269 5.03 -32.70 3.01
CA GLY A 269 4.14 -32.78 1.84
C GLY A 269 3.21 -34.01 1.83
N ASN A 270 2.38 -34.13 0.79
CA ASN A 270 1.32 -35.13 0.60
C ASN A 270 0.03 -34.86 1.42
N ASP A 271 -0.06 -35.34 2.67
CA ASP A 271 -1.24 -35.18 3.55
C ASP A 271 -0.84 -34.73 4.97
N PRO A 272 -0.24 -33.54 5.13
CA PRO A 272 0.23 -33.06 6.42
C PRO A 272 -0.91 -32.39 7.18
N PHE A 273 -1.14 -32.84 8.42
CA PHE A 273 -2.16 -32.25 9.25
C PHE A 273 -1.85 -32.32 10.75
N MET A 274 -2.39 -31.33 11.43
CA MET A 274 -2.33 -31.13 12.87
C MET A 274 -3.71 -30.78 13.39
N GLY A 275 -3.96 -31.01 14.67
CA GLY A 275 -5.26 -30.71 15.24
C GLY A 275 -5.21 -30.35 16.71
N ALA A 276 -6.26 -29.70 17.17
CA ALA A 276 -6.49 -29.35 18.56
C ALA A 276 -7.89 -29.79 18.98
N ASN A 277 -8.00 -30.31 20.20
CA ASN A 277 -9.31 -30.58 20.80
C ASN A 277 -9.87 -29.25 21.31
N VAL A 278 -11.11 -28.93 20.94
CA VAL A 278 -11.81 -27.75 21.44
C VAL A 278 -13.29 -28.07 21.57
N LYS A 279 -13.88 -27.70 22.71
CA LYS A 279 -15.29 -27.96 23.00
C LYS A 279 -16.09 -26.68 22.87
N ALA A 280 -17.13 -26.72 22.05
CA ALA A 280 -18.08 -25.63 21.90
C ALA A 280 -19.47 -26.15 21.52
N GLY A 281 -20.52 -25.42 21.90
CA GLY A 281 -21.87 -25.71 21.45
C GLY A 281 -22.00 -25.60 19.92
N GLY A 282 -22.99 -26.26 19.33
CA GLY A 282 -23.28 -26.16 17.89
C GLY A 282 -23.72 -24.76 17.46
N GLY A 283 -23.56 -24.45 16.19
CA GLY A 283 -23.87 -23.16 15.60
C GLY A 283 -22.93 -22.79 14.45
N PRO A 284 -23.19 -21.66 13.77
CA PRO A 284 -22.22 -21.07 12.86
C PRO A 284 -21.01 -20.56 13.66
N MET A 285 -19.81 -20.73 13.13
CA MET A 285 -18.53 -20.37 13.75
C MET A 285 -17.58 -19.74 12.72
N VAL A 286 -16.59 -19.00 13.21
CA VAL A 286 -15.51 -18.42 12.40
C VAL A 286 -14.18 -18.68 13.10
N LEU A 287 -13.24 -19.37 12.45
CA LEU A 287 -11.87 -19.46 12.93
C LEU A 287 -11.00 -18.43 12.22
N ARG A 288 -10.20 -17.67 12.96
CA ARG A 288 -9.25 -16.69 12.45
C ARG A 288 -7.83 -17.12 12.81
N MET A 289 -6.89 -17.01 11.88
CA MET A 289 -5.47 -17.18 12.22
C MET A 289 -4.60 -16.14 11.54
N TRP A 290 -3.57 -15.68 12.26
CA TRP A 290 -2.52 -14.87 11.67
C TRP A 290 -1.32 -15.74 11.39
N ALA A 291 -0.97 -15.89 10.11
CA ALA A 291 0.05 -16.84 9.71
C ALA A 291 0.85 -16.36 8.50
N LYS A 292 2.03 -16.95 8.34
CA LYS A 292 2.97 -16.75 7.24
C LYS A 292 3.43 -18.10 6.71
N SER A 293 3.18 -18.35 5.43
CA SER A 293 3.73 -19.53 4.75
C SER A 293 5.02 -19.17 4.02
N GLU A 294 5.99 -20.09 3.95
CA GLU A 294 7.18 -19.96 3.09
C GLU A 294 6.89 -20.41 1.65
N VAL A 295 5.79 -21.14 1.43
CA VAL A 295 5.40 -21.68 0.12
C VAL A 295 3.95 -21.33 -0.22
N ASP A 296 3.65 -21.23 -1.52
CA ASP A 296 2.30 -21.17 -2.05
C ASP A 296 1.60 -22.54 -1.99
N GLY A 297 0.28 -22.55 -2.01
CA GLY A 297 -0.48 -23.79 -2.07
C GLY A 297 -1.93 -23.62 -1.62
N VAL A 298 -2.59 -24.75 -1.39
CA VAL A 298 -3.92 -24.79 -0.79
C VAL A 298 -3.78 -25.48 0.55
N GLY A 299 -4.22 -24.80 1.60
CA GLY A 299 -4.44 -25.39 2.92
C GLY A 299 -5.90 -25.81 3.08
N GLN A 300 -6.15 -26.75 3.97
CA GLN A 300 -7.50 -27.18 4.32
C GLN A 300 -7.74 -27.00 5.81
N PHE A 301 -8.96 -26.67 6.17
CA PHE A 301 -9.42 -26.57 7.54
C PHE A 301 -10.59 -27.52 7.74
N PHE A 302 -10.48 -28.42 8.72
CA PHE A 302 -11.48 -29.42 9.08
C PHE A 302 -11.96 -29.21 10.51
N TRP A 303 -13.15 -29.73 10.80
CA TRP A 303 -13.66 -29.80 12.16
C TRP A 303 -14.41 -31.12 12.41
N TRP A 304 -14.40 -31.58 13.66
CA TRP A 304 -15.17 -32.75 14.09
C TRP A 304 -16.05 -32.43 15.30
N THR A 305 -17.08 -33.26 15.46
CA THR A 305 -18.11 -33.09 16.50
C THR A 305 -18.07 -34.27 17.45
N LYS A 306 -18.63 -34.13 18.65
CA LYS A 306 -18.68 -35.24 19.61
C LYS A 306 -19.31 -36.53 19.05
N GLY A 307 -20.37 -36.40 18.25
CA GLY A 307 -21.04 -37.55 17.62
C GLY A 307 -20.34 -38.12 16.37
N ILE A 308 -19.37 -37.40 15.80
CA ILE A 308 -18.58 -37.86 14.64
C ILE A 308 -17.15 -37.35 14.87
N PRO A 309 -16.36 -38.01 15.73
CA PRO A 309 -15.07 -37.55 16.26
C PRO A 309 -13.91 -37.70 15.27
N GLN A 310 -14.16 -37.48 13.98
CA GLN A 310 -13.17 -37.52 12.91
C GLN A 310 -13.47 -36.46 11.85
N ALA A 311 -12.42 -36.00 11.15
CA ALA A 311 -12.54 -35.12 9.99
C ALA A 311 -13.25 -35.85 8.84
N THR A 312 -14.15 -35.16 8.12
CA THR A 312 -14.89 -35.72 6.99
C THR A 312 -14.95 -34.71 5.84
N GLY A 313 -15.00 -35.17 4.59
CA GLY A 313 -14.95 -34.29 3.41
C GLY A 313 -16.11 -33.30 3.26
N ASN A 314 -17.17 -33.45 4.04
CA ASN A 314 -18.31 -32.52 4.12
C ASN A 314 -18.18 -31.48 5.25
N ARG A 315 -17.09 -31.51 6.03
CA ARG A 315 -16.77 -30.58 7.13
C ARG A 315 -15.37 -30.03 6.92
N GLN A 316 -15.20 -29.34 5.80
CA GLN A 316 -13.95 -28.72 5.42
C GLN A 316 -14.17 -27.38 4.71
N THR A 317 -13.16 -26.52 4.79
CA THR A 317 -12.99 -25.39 3.87
C THR A 317 -11.55 -25.35 3.37
N HIS A 318 -11.36 -24.73 2.22
CA HIS A 318 -10.05 -24.57 1.60
C HIS A 318 -9.61 -23.12 1.71
N PHE A 319 -8.31 -22.89 1.84
CA PHE A 319 -7.74 -21.55 1.83
C PHE A 319 -6.46 -21.49 1.02
N LEU A 320 -6.25 -20.35 0.37
CA LEU A 320 -5.08 -20.14 -0.46
C LEU A 320 -3.91 -19.66 0.41
N LEU A 321 -2.82 -20.39 0.34
CA LEU A 321 -1.55 -20.01 0.95
C LEU A 321 -0.73 -19.23 -0.07
N GLU A 322 -0.20 -18.12 0.38
CA GLU A 322 0.71 -17.31 -0.40
C GLU A 322 2.02 -17.13 0.39
N PRO A 323 3.17 -17.24 -0.29
CA PRO A 323 4.47 -17.25 0.37
C PRO A 323 4.88 -15.84 0.83
N GLY A 324 5.58 -15.77 1.95
CA GLY A 324 6.42 -14.65 2.34
C GLY A 324 5.74 -13.47 3.04
N LYS A 325 4.42 -13.48 3.23
CA LYS A 325 3.69 -12.43 3.96
C LYS A 325 2.90 -12.97 5.15
N GLU A 326 2.96 -12.28 6.28
CA GLU A 326 1.95 -12.42 7.32
C GLU A 326 0.58 -11.97 6.81
N ARG A 327 -0.48 -12.72 7.13
CA ARG A 327 -1.87 -12.33 6.85
C ARG A 327 -2.85 -12.96 7.82
N LEU A 328 -4.04 -12.36 7.89
CA LEU A 328 -5.22 -12.92 8.53
C LEU A 328 -5.90 -13.91 7.57
N TYR A 329 -6.07 -15.15 8.00
CA TYR A 329 -6.97 -16.12 7.41
C TYR A 329 -8.26 -16.19 8.23
N GLU A 330 -9.40 -16.36 7.57
CA GLU A 330 -10.72 -16.42 8.20
C GLU A 330 -11.54 -17.56 7.59
N PHE A 331 -12.05 -18.46 8.43
CA PHE A 331 -12.75 -19.68 8.05
C PHE A 331 -14.15 -19.69 8.67
N PRO A 332 -15.20 -19.27 7.94
CA PRO A 332 -16.57 -19.51 8.37
C PRO A 332 -16.92 -21.00 8.22
N PHE A 333 -17.53 -21.61 9.24
CA PHE A 333 -17.98 -23.00 9.21
C PHE A 333 -19.20 -23.25 10.10
N GLN A 334 -19.90 -24.37 9.90
CA GLN A 334 -21.12 -24.72 10.65
C GLN A 334 -20.92 -25.99 11.47
N VAL A 335 -21.31 -25.96 12.74
CA VAL A 335 -21.33 -27.09 13.65
C VAL A 335 -22.77 -27.47 14.00
N LYS A 336 -23.17 -28.74 13.81
CA LYS A 336 -24.57 -29.15 14.02
C LYS A 336 -24.97 -29.27 15.49
N VAL A 337 -24.11 -29.85 16.34
CA VAL A 337 -24.49 -30.23 17.72
C VAL A 337 -23.46 -29.75 18.75
N GLU A 338 -22.25 -30.29 18.71
CA GLU A 338 -21.17 -29.95 19.66
C GLU A 338 -19.83 -30.12 18.95
N LEU A 339 -19.06 -29.05 18.86
CA LEU A 339 -17.68 -29.08 18.34
C LEU A 339 -16.81 -29.83 19.35
N ALA A 340 -15.96 -30.73 18.84
CA ALA A 340 -15.02 -31.49 19.67
C ALA A 340 -13.56 -31.28 19.26
N GLY A 341 -13.31 -30.72 18.08
CA GLY A 341 -11.99 -30.26 17.70
C GLY A 341 -11.88 -29.80 16.26
N ILE A 342 -10.70 -29.30 15.94
CA ILE A 342 -10.35 -28.67 14.67
C ILE A 342 -9.03 -29.24 14.14
N ARG A 343 -8.90 -29.29 12.82
CA ARG A 343 -7.69 -29.74 12.12
C ARG A 343 -7.32 -28.72 11.05
N ILE A 344 -6.03 -28.41 10.97
CA ILE A 344 -5.45 -27.59 9.90
C ILE A 344 -4.50 -28.48 9.12
N ASP A 345 -4.60 -28.38 7.80
CA ASP A 345 -3.77 -29.05 6.82
C ASP A 345 -2.97 -27.94 6.14
N PRO A 346 -1.80 -27.59 6.70
CA PRO A 346 -1.18 -26.30 6.43
C PRO A 346 -0.48 -26.26 5.09
N LEU A 347 -0.03 -27.38 4.52
CA LEU A 347 0.96 -27.39 3.43
C LEU A 347 1.00 -28.72 2.64
N VAL A 348 0.17 -28.92 1.62
CA VAL A 348 0.14 -30.18 0.82
C VAL A 348 1.45 -30.54 0.08
N LYS A 349 2.46 -29.66 0.11
CA LYS A 349 3.82 -29.91 -0.40
C LYS A 349 4.87 -29.60 0.68
N PRO A 350 6.11 -30.11 0.56
CA PRO A 350 7.16 -29.82 1.53
C PRO A 350 7.36 -28.31 1.70
N GLY A 351 7.40 -27.85 2.94
CA GLY A 351 7.53 -26.41 3.23
C GLY A 351 7.41 -26.09 4.70
N ARG A 352 7.49 -24.79 5.03
CA ARG A 352 7.32 -24.30 6.40
C ARG A 352 6.24 -23.22 6.48
N MET A 353 5.57 -23.17 7.61
CA MET A 353 4.58 -22.18 7.95
C MET A 353 4.77 -21.74 9.40
N ARG A 354 4.50 -20.47 9.70
CA ARG A 354 4.44 -19.93 11.05
C ARG A 354 3.02 -19.45 11.31
N ILE A 355 2.44 -19.84 12.44
CA ILE A 355 1.16 -19.31 12.94
C ILE A 355 1.45 -18.56 14.23
N ASP A 356 1.10 -17.28 14.25
CA ASP A 356 1.39 -16.40 15.38
C ASP A 356 0.28 -16.53 16.42
N TRP A 357 -0.97 -16.68 15.96
CA TRP A 357 -2.13 -16.90 16.81
C TRP A 357 -3.31 -17.49 16.04
N ILE A 358 -4.21 -18.14 16.77
CA ILE A 358 -5.50 -18.63 16.27
C ILE A 358 -6.60 -18.21 17.25
N ASP A 359 -7.73 -17.76 16.72
CA ASP A 359 -8.93 -17.45 17.49
C ASP A 359 -10.13 -18.20 16.90
N LEU A 360 -10.95 -18.82 17.74
CA LEU A 360 -12.22 -19.41 17.33
C LEU A 360 -13.38 -18.57 17.87
N TYR A 361 -14.25 -18.12 16.98
CA TYR A 361 -15.44 -17.34 17.30
C TYR A 361 -16.74 -18.11 17.00
N SER A 362 -17.78 -17.84 17.77
CA SER A 362 -19.16 -18.07 17.34
C SER A 362 -19.52 -17.03 16.27
N ALA A 363 -20.05 -17.47 15.13
CA ALA A 363 -20.70 -16.57 14.17
C ALA A 363 -22.15 -16.28 14.57
N GLN A 364 -22.69 -16.98 15.57
CA GLN A 364 -23.96 -16.64 16.16
C GLN A 364 -23.74 -15.40 17.04
N ARG A 365 -24.21 -14.27 16.53
CA ARG A 365 -24.18 -12.99 17.24
C ARG A 365 -24.77 -13.17 18.62
N SER A 366 -23.99 -12.86 19.66
CA SER A 366 -24.56 -12.78 20.99
C SER A 366 -25.53 -11.58 21.05
N ALA A 367 -26.31 -11.49 22.12
CA ALA A 367 -27.12 -10.29 22.39
C ALA A 367 -26.26 -9.02 22.59
N ASN A 368 -24.92 -9.14 22.64
CA ASN A 368 -23.98 -8.03 22.83
C ASN A 368 -23.59 -7.29 21.54
N TRP A 369 -24.24 -7.55 20.41
CA TRP A 369 -24.11 -6.70 19.23
C TRP A 369 -25.14 -5.57 19.24
N ALA A 370 -24.65 -4.34 19.15
CA ALA A 370 -25.50 -3.20 18.90
C ALA A 370 -25.86 -3.13 17.42
N LYS A 371 -27.13 -2.92 17.11
CA LYS A 371 -27.65 -2.89 15.74
C LYS A 371 -28.11 -1.48 15.38
N LEU A 372 -27.70 -0.99 14.22
CA LEU A 372 -28.09 0.31 13.71
C LEU A 372 -28.57 0.19 12.25
N PRO A 373 -29.89 0.24 12.00
CA PRO A 373 -30.39 0.37 10.64
C PRO A 373 -30.05 1.76 10.10
N LEU A 374 -29.62 1.83 8.85
CA LEU A 374 -29.21 3.05 8.15
C LEU A 374 -29.67 3.00 6.69
N ASP A 375 -30.30 4.09 6.24
CA ASP A 375 -30.53 4.30 4.81
C ASP A 375 -29.28 4.94 4.21
N LEU A 376 -28.78 4.33 3.13
CA LEU A 376 -27.59 4.72 2.39
C LEU A 376 -28.00 5.07 0.96
N ASP A 377 -27.69 6.29 0.54
CA ASP A 377 -28.06 6.79 -0.79
C ASP A 377 -26.94 6.50 -1.80
N CYS A 378 -27.08 5.43 -2.59
CA CYS A 378 -26.07 4.99 -3.54
C CYS A 378 -26.24 5.74 -4.87
N LYS A 379 -25.35 6.71 -5.13
CA LYS A 379 -25.35 7.45 -6.39
C LYS A 379 -24.91 6.53 -7.53
N GLN A 380 -25.67 6.53 -8.62
CA GLN A 380 -25.31 5.86 -9.87
C GLN A 380 -23.99 6.44 -10.40
N ALA A 381 -23.14 5.58 -10.98
CA ALA A 381 -21.87 6.01 -11.53
C ALA A 381 -22.00 6.35 -13.03
N THR A 382 -21.46 7.50 -13.43
CA THR A 382 -21.51 8.02 -14.79
C THR A 382 -20.15 7.84 -15.47
N PRO A 383 -20.08 7.23 -16.68
CA PRO A 383 -18.85 7.12 -17.44
C PRO A 383 -18.30 8.50 -17.84
N VAL A 384 -17.02 8.72 -17.56
CA VAL A 384 -16.26 9.88 -18.05
C VAL A 384 -15.17 9.38 -18.99
N THR A 385 -15.24 9.77 -20.26
CA THR A 385 -14.27 9.41 -21.30
C THR A 385 -13.15 10.44 -21.37
N PHE A 386 -11.90 9.98 -21.37
CA PHE A 386 -10.73 10.85 -21.50
C PHE A 386 -10.39 11.04 -22.97
N ARG A 387 -10.37 12.29 -23.44
CA ARG A 387 -9.84 12.67 -24.75
C ARG A 387 -8.45 13.27 -24.56
N VAL A 388 -7.40 12.52 -24.87
CA VAL A 388 -6.01 12.85 -24.52
C VAL A 388 -5.18 13.04 -25.77
N LEU A 389 -4.73 14.27 -25.99
CA LEU A 389 -4.01 14.65 -27.20
C LEU A 389 -2.63 15.21 -26.84
N ASP A 390 -1.59 14.75 -27.52
CA ASP A 390 -0.24 15.30 -27.38
C ASP A 390 -0.11 16.68 -28.06
N ALA A 391 1.10 17.27 -28.01
CA ALA A 391 1.37 18.58 -28.60
C ALA A 391 1.17 18.61 -30.14
N LYS A 392 1.18 17.45 -30.81
CA LYS A 392 0.95 17.28 -32.24
C LYS A 392 -0.51 16.90 -32.55
N GLY A 393 -1.37 16.85 -31.54
CA GLY A 393 -2.77 16.47 -31.67
C GLY A 393 -3.01 14.97 -31.82
N LEU A 394 -2.02 14.12 -31.56
CA LEU A 394 -2.14 12.66 -31.65
C LEU A 394 -2.65 12.06 -30.34
N PRO A 395 -3.37 10.92 -30.37
CA PRO A 395 -3.80 10.20 -29.17
C PRO A 395 -2.62 9.86 -28.25
N ALA A 396 -2.76 10.18 -26.97
CA ALA A 396 -1.68 9.99 -25.98
C ALA A 396 -2.19 9.37 -24.66
N PHE A 397 -1.26 9.10 -23.75
CA PHE A 397 -1.56 8.80 -22.34
C PHE A 397 -1.33 10.05 -21.48
N ALA A 398 -1.95 10.12 -20.31
CA ALA A 398 -1.64 11.16 -19.34
C ALA A 398 -1.94 10.68 -17.92
N LYS A 399 -1.48 11.46 -16.94
CA LYS A 399 -1.75 11.23 -15.53
C LYS A 399 -2.84 12.18 -15.03
N PHE A 400 -3.78 11.62 -14.27
CA PHE A 400 -4.96 12.32 -13.79
C PHE A 400 -5.13 12.12 -12.28
N GLU A 401 -5.10 13.21 -11.52
CA GLU A 401 -5.53 13.21 -10.12
C GLU A 401 -6.94 13.80 -10.04
N ILE A 402 -7.94 12.96 -9.81
CA ILE A 402 -9.36 13.33 -9.78
C ILE A 402 -9.80 13.53 -8.33
N ARG A 403 -10.29 14.72 -8.01
CA ARG A 403 -10.83 15.06 -6.70
C ARG A 403 -12.22 15.64 -6.81
N ASP A 404 -13.09 15.32 -5.86
CA ASP A 404 -14.33 16.07 -5.67
C ASP A 404 -14.13 17.26 -4.73
N LYS A 405 -15.21 18.01 -4.47
CA LYS A 405 -15.21 19.15 -3.54
C LYS A 405 -14.81 18.80 -2.10
N LYS A 406 -14.96 17.54 -1.68
CA LYS A 406 -14.57 17.06 -0.34
C LYS A 406 -13.10 16.59 -0.31
N GLY A 407 -12.39 16.66 -1.44
CA GLY A 407 -11.00 16.22 -1.56
C GLY A 407 -10.84 14.70 -1.65
N ARG A 408 -11.93 13.94 -1.85
CA ARG A 408 -11.90 12.49 -2.04
C ARG A 408 -11.27 12.15 -3.39
N ILE A 409 -10.44 11.12 -3.42
CA ILE A 409 -9.73 10.68 -4.63
C ILE A 409 -10.52 9.59 -5.36
N TYR A 410 -10.59 9.68 -6.70
CA TYR A 410 -11.32 8.74 -7.56
C TYR A 410 -10.39 8.07 -8.58
N PRO A 411 -10.55 6.75 -8.83
CA PRO A 411 -11.29 5.76 -8.02
C PRO A 411 -10.74 5.68 -6.59
N ALA A 412 -11.48 5.06 -5.66
CA ALA A 412 -11.08 4.97 -4.25
C ALA A 412 -9.68 4.37 -4.10
N GLN A 413 -8.72 5.19 -3.67
CA GLN A 413 -7.29 4.91 -3.78
C GLN A 413 -6.89 3.56 -3.16
N SER A 414 -7.26 3.29 -1.90
CA SER A 414 -6.88 2.06 -1.20
C SER A 414 -7.48 0.76 -1.76
N LYS A 415 -8.35 0.84 -2.76
CA LYS A 415 -9.13 -0.27 -3.31
C LYS A 415 -8.81 -0.55 -4.79
N ARG A 416 -7.84 0.17 -5.35
CA ARG A 416 -7.44 0.01 -6.75
C ARG A 416 -6.59 -1.24 -6.94
N LEU A 417 -6.77 -1.87 -8.09
CA LEU A 417 -5.89 -2.92 -8.60
C LEU A 417 -5.25 -2.45 -9.90
N ALA A 418 -4.20 -3.15 -10.35
CA ALA A 418 -3.56 -2.85 -11.62
C ALA A 418 -4.63 -2.78 -12.75
N PRO A 419 -4.59 -1.77 -13.63
CA PRO A 419 -3.48 -0.84 -13.87
C PRO A 419 -3.40 0.38 -12.92
N ASP A 420 -4.39 0.58 -12.05
CA ASP A 420 -4.45 1.72 -11.13
C ASP A 420 -3.81 1.36 -9.78
N PHE A 421 -2.67 1.95 -9.44
CA PHE A 421 -1.95 1.55 -8.23
C PHE A 421 -2.55 2.21 -6.99
N PHE A 422 -2.79 1.40 -5.94
CA PHE A 422 -3.42 1.85 -4.70
C PHE A 422 -2.58 2.85 -3.90
N PHE A 423 -1.28 2.96 -4.16
CA PHE A 423 -0.38 3.91 -3.49
C PHE A 423 -0.13 5.18 -4.31
N HIS A 424 -0.66 5.27 -5.53
CA HIS A 424 -0.66 6.48 -6.33
C HIS A 424 -1.96 7.25 -6.09
N ARG A 425 -1.85 8.59 -6.03
CA ARG A 425 -3.04 9.46 -5.98
C ARG A 425 -3.69 9.52 -7.36
N GLN A 426 -2.85 9.67 -8.37
CA GLN A 426 -3.20 9.71 -9.78
C GLN A 426 -3.47 8.33 -10.37
N ILE A 427 -4.18 8.31 -11.49
CA ILE A 427 -4.35 7.19 -12.41
C ILE A 427 -3.79 7.57 -13.79
N TYR A 428 -3.60 6.57 -14.66
CA TYR A 428 -3.16 6.79 -16.04
C TYR A 428 -4.25 6.36 -17.00
N ARG A 429 -4.57 7.23 -17.96
CA ARG A 429 -5.56 6.96 -19.00
C ARG A 429 -5.03 7.37 -20.36
N GLY A 430 -5.32 6.54 -21.36
CA GLY A 430 -5.15 6.85 -22.77
C GLY A 430 -6.37 7.58 -23.33
N ASP A 431 -6.23 8.14 -24.54
CA ASP A 431 -7.37 8.61 -25.33
C ASP A 431 -8.43 7.50 -25.50
N GLY A 432 -9.70 7.85 -25.27
CA GLY A 432 -10.85 6.94 -25.36
C GLY A 432 -11.09 6.08 -24.12
N GLU A 433 -10.18 6.04 -23.15
CA GLU A 433 -10.39 5.27 -21.92
C GLU A 433 -11.36 6.00 -20.97
N THR A 434 -11.93 5.26 -20.02
CA THR A 434 -12.99 5.78 -19.15
C THR A 434 -12.68 5.63 -17.66
N VAL A 435 -13.40 6.39 -16.84
CA VAL A 435 -13.56 6.16 -15.41
C VAL A 435 -15.01 6.43 -15.01
N SER A 436 -15.55 5.66 -14.08
CA SER A 436 -16.90 5.90 -13.57
C SER A 436 -16.86 6.88 -12.39
N LEU A 437 -17.55 8.00 -12.51
CA LEU A 437 -17.67 9.02 -11.47
C LEU A 437 -19.15 9.26 -11.13
N PRO A 438 -19.52 9.39 -9.85
CA PRO A 438 -20.87 9.82 -9.50
C PRO A 438 -21.16 11.24 -9.98
N PRO A 439 -22.44 11.61 -10.11
CA PRO A 439 -22.83 12.99 -10.30
C PRO A 439 -22.20 13.91 -9.26
N GLY A 440 -21.60 15.00 -9.70
CA GLY A 440 -20.87 15.92 -8.83
C GLY A 440 -19.86 16.78 -9.56
N LYS A 441 -19.26 17.70 -8.80
CA LYS A 441 -18.23 18.61 -9.30
C LYS A 441 -16.85 18.11 -8.94
N TYR A 442 -15.96 18.06 -9.94
CA TYR A 442 -14.61 17.53 -9.82
C TYR A 442 -13.56 18.56 -10.23
N THR A 443 -12.44 18.52 -9.51
CA THR A 443 -11.19 19.17 -9.89
C THR A 443 -10.21 18.08 -10.30
N ILE A 444 -9.74 18.14 -11.55
CA ILE A 444 -8.88 17.14 -12.16
C ILE A 444 -7.55 17.79 -12.51
N ARG A 445 -6.47 17.35 -11.87
CA ARG A 445 -5.12 17.75 -12.25
C ARG A 445 -4.60 16.82 -13.34
N CYS A 446 -4.39 17.37 -14.52
CA CYS A 446 -3.87 16.69 -15.70
C CYS A 446 -2.39 17.03 -15.89
N SER A 447 -1.57 16.05 -16.24
CA SER A 447 -0.17 16.28 -16.65
C SER A 447 0.36 15.07 -17.42
N ARG A 448 1.54 15.21 -18.04
CA ARG A 448 2.20 14.12 -18.76
C ARG A 448 3.71 14.19 -18.53
N GLY A 449 4.13 13.98 -17.29
CA GLY A 449 5.55 14.04 -16.91
C GLY A 449 6.09 15.43 -16.57
N PRO A 450 7.37 15.51 -16.15
CA PRO A 450 8.03 16.74 -15.73
C PRO A 450 8.29 17.73 -16.88
N GLU A 451 8.24 17.28 -18.14
CA GLU A 451 8.46 18.08 -19.34
C GLU A 451 7.20 18.85 -19.80
N THR A 452 6.10 18.71 -19.04
CA THR A 452 4.79 19.29 -19.37
C THR A 452 4.31 20.24 -18.29
N ILE A 453 3.44 21.18 -18.68
CA ILE A 453 2.80 22.12 -17.77
C ILE A 453 1.52 21.46 -17.24
N PRO A 454 1.40 21.18 -15.93
CA PRO A 454 0.18 20.61 -15.39
C PRO A 454 -1.01 21.57 -15.52
N GLU A 455 -2.16 21.04 -15.91
CA GLU A 455 -3.42 21.78 -16.00
C GLU A 455 -4.39 21.34 -14.90
N ILE A 456 -5.24 22.26 -14.46
CA ILE A 456 -6.37 21.95 -13.58
C ILE A 456 -7.66 22.15 -14.39
N LYS A 457 -8.44 21.08 -14.53
CA LYS A 457 -9.77 21.11 -15.17
C LYS A 457 -10.86 20.97 -14.12
N LYS A 458 -11.93 21.75 -14.29
CA LYS A 458 -13.17 21.57 -13.54
C LYS A 458 -14.14 20.77 -14.42
N LEU A 459 -14.75 19.73 -13.87
CA LEU A 459 -15.70 18.87 -14.58
C LEU A 459 -16.96 18.69 -13.73
N ASP A 460 -18.10 19.04 -14.29
CA ASP A 460 -19.41 18.79 -13.69
C ASP A 460 -19.99 17.52 -14.33
N VAL A 461 -20.08 16.44 -13.55
CA VAL A 461 -20.59 15.15 -13.99
C VAL A 461 -22.07 15.06 -13.63
N GLY A 462 -22.92 14.78 -14.62
CA GLY A 462 -24.36 14.54 -14.47
C GLY A 462 -24.70 13.06 -14.47
N THR A 463 -25.92 12.71 -14.88
CA THR A 463 -26.36 11.31 -15.07
C THR A 463 -25.97 10.74 -16.43
N GLU A 464 -25.72 11.61 -17.41
CA GLU A 464 -25.34 11.21 -18.76
C GLU A 464 -23.81 11.14 -18.91
N PRO A 465 -23.29 10.20 -19.72
CA PRO A 465 -21.86 10.11 -20.03
C PRO A 465 -21.29 11.45 -20.51
N THR A 466 -20.05 11.75 -20.11
CA THR A 466 -19.38 13.00 -20.47
C THR A 466 -17.91 12.79 -20.82
N GLU A 467 -17.25 13.82 -21.33
CA GLU A 467 -15.86 13.76 -21.75
C GLU A 467 -14.97 14.76 -20.99
N LEU A 468 -13.75 14.33 -20.68
CA LEU A 468 -12.67 15.20 -20.23
C LEU A 468 -11.65 15.36 -21.36
N ILE A 469 -11.53 16.57 -21.91
CA ILE A 469 -10.55 16.87 -22.96
C ILE A 469 -9.28 17.46 -22.34
N TYR A 470 -8.15 16.79 -22.55
CA TYR A 470 -6.81 17.26 -22.16
C TYR A 470 -5.88 17.29 -23.37
N ARG A 471 -5.34 18.48 -23.65
CA ARG A 471 -4.33 18.73 -24.69
C ARG A 471 -3.02 19.06 -23.98
N VAL A 472 -1.99 18.27 -24.23
CA VAL A 472 -0.72 18.40 -23.52
C VAL A 472 -0.02 19.69 -23.95
N SER A 473 0.25 20.55 -22.96
CA SER A 473 1.16 21.69 -23.12
C SER A 473 2.55 21.34 -22.59
N ARG A 474 3.56 21.51 -23.43
CA ARG A 474 4.97 21.24 -23.09
C ARG A 474 5.70 22.56 -22.83
N TRP A 475 6.59 22.56 -21.85
CA TRP A 475 7.55 23.66 -21.70
C TRP A 475 8.92 23.32 -22.28
N VAL A 476 9.20 22.02 -22.50
CA VAL A 476 10.41 21.54 -23.16
C VAL A 476 10.16 20.18 -23.84
N ASP A 477 10.84 19.91 -24.95
CA ASP A 477 10.97 18.57 -25.52
C ASP A 477 12.45 18.25 -25.78
N PRO A 478 13.15 17.61 -24.81
CA PRO A 478 14.56 17.27 -24.98
C PRO A 478 14.81 16.33 -26.16
N SER A 479 13.80 15.58 -26.62
CA SER A 479 13.95 14.59 -27.69
C SER A 479 14.22 15.24 -29.05
N GLU A 480 13.78 16.48 -29.25
CA GLU A 480 14.09 17.27 -30.46
C GLU A 480 15.60 17.58 -30.57
N SER A 481 16.31 17.60 -29.44
CA SER A 481 17.76 17.78 -29.36
C SER A 481 18.52 16.46 -29.17
N GLY A 482 17.85 15.31 -29.36
CA GLY A 482 18.44 13.99 -29.22
C GLY A 482 18.60 13.50 -27.76
N TRP A 483 18.01 14.20 -26.79
CA TRP A 483 18.01 13.80 -25.38
C TRP A 483 16.73 13.03 -25.04
N TRP A 484 16.88 11.84 -24.46
CA TRP A 484 15.75 10.98 -24.15
C TRP A 484 15.61 10.85 -22.63
N SER A 485 14.46 11.24 -22.09
CA SER A 485 14.18 11.03 -20.67
C SER A 485 14.02 9.56 -20.36
N GLY A 486 14.60 9.14 -19.24
CA GLY A 486 14.60 7.76 -18.81
C GLY A 486 14.46 7.62 -17.31
N ASP A 487 13.77 6.57 -16.89
CA ASP A 487 13.80 6.05 -15.53
C ASP A 487 14.36 4.63 -15.57
N HIS A 488 15.64 4.55 -15.23
CA HIS A 488 16.42 3.34 -15.24
C HIS A 488 16.25 2.43 -14.00
N ASN A 489 15.39 2.78 -13.04
CA ASN A 489 15.21 2.00 -11.81
C ASN A 489 13.74 1.93 -11.36
N ILE A 490 12.94 1.16 -12.09
CA ILE A 490 11.52 0.94 -11.80
C ILE A 490 11.31 -0.48 -11.26
N HIS A 491 10.40 -0.69 -10.31
CA HIS A 491 10.04 -2.03 -9.83
C HIS A 491 8.60 -2.40 -10.16
N ALA A 492 8.37 -3.66 -10.53
CA ALA A 492 7.03 -4.22 -10.73
C ALA A 492 6.48 -4.94 -9.48
N ALA A 493 7.30 -5.15 -8.45
CA ALA A 493 6.95 -5.85 -7.23
C ALA A 493 7.72 -5.29 -6.02
N GLY A 494 7.23 -5.54 -4.82
CA GLY A 494 7.83 -5.08 -3.57
C GLY A 494 7.78 -3.55 -3.37
N CYS A 495 8.49 -3.05 -2.35
CA CYS A 495 8.34 -1.67 -1.88
C CYS A 495 6.87 -1.35 -1.54
N ARG A 496 6.26 -0.38 -2.23
CA ARG A 496 4.82 -0.11 -2.16
C ARG A 496 4.00 -0.91 -3.18
N HIS A 497 4.66 -1.50 -4.18
CA HIS A 497 4.01 -2.44 -5.07
C HIS A 497 3.69 -3.74 -4.33
N TYR A 498 2.89 -4.53 -5.00
CA TYR A 498 2.64 -5.93 -4.72
C TYR A 498 3.91 -6.74 -4.42
N GLN A 499 4.02 -7.35 -3.23
CA GLN A 499 4.93 -8.51 -3.10
C GLN A 499 4.27 -9.84 -3.53
N ASN A 500 3.00 -9.84 -3.97
CA ASN A 500 2.26 -10.90 -4.72
C ASN A 500 0.73 -10.59 -4.66
N PRO A 501 0.08 -10.11 -5.76
CA PRO A 501 -1.28 -10.54 -6.12
C PRO A 501 -1.56 -10.57 -7.66
N THR A 502 -1.19 -11.57 -8.47
CA THR A 502 -0.42 -12.78 -8.18
C THR A 502 0.98 -12.71 -8.80
N GLU A 503 1.88 -12.08 -8.03
CA GLU A 503 3.32 -11.87 -8.26
C GLU A 503 3.76 -10.61 -8.99
N GLY A 504 2.96 -9.57 -8.90
CA GLY A 504 3.39 -8.21 -9.18
C GLY A 504 2.63 -7.60 -10.36
N VAL A 505 3.11 -6.45 -10.78
CA VAL A 505 2.56 -5.70 -11.90
C VAL A 505 3.03 -6.31 -13.22
N LYS A 506 2.18 -6.34 -14.25
CA LYS A 506 2.51 -6.88 -15.56
C LYS A 506 3.11 -5.80 -16.48
N PRO A 507 3.89 -6.19 -17.51
CA PRO A 507 4.45 -5.23 -18.48
C PRO A 507 3.41 -4.30 -19.12
N ALA A 508 2.20 -4.83 -19.39
CA ALA A 508 1.09 -4.09 -19.98
C ALA A 508 0.59 -2.93 -19.09
N ASP A 509 0.77 -3.03 -17.77
CA ASP A 509 0.43 -1.95 -16.84
C ASP A 509 1.60 -0.97 -16.71
N MET A 510 2.83 -1.48 -16.64
CA MET A 510 4.05 -0.67 -16.49
C MET A 510 4.23 0.32 -17.64
N ILE A 511 4.01 -0.11 -18.90
CA ILE A 511 4.16 0.77 -20.05
C ILE A 511 3.20 1.98 -20.01
N ARG A 512 2.01 1.82 -19.41
CA ARG A 512 1.02 2.89 -19.30
C ARG A 512 1.52 4.04 -18.42
N HIS A 513 2.26 3.70 -17.37
CA HIS A 513 2.87 4.68 -16.47
C HIS A 513 4.04 5.38 -17.15
N ILE A 514 4.89 4.64 -17.86
CA ILE A 514 5.98 5.19 -18.69
C ILE A 514 5.43 6.19 -19.71
N MET A 515 4.40 5.79 -20.48
CA MET A 515 3.77 6.65 -21.48
C MET A 515 3.02 7.83 -20.84
N GLY A 516 2.40 7.65 -19.68
CA GLY A 516 1.66 8.70 -18.99
C GLY A 516 2.54 9.72 -18.26
N GLU A 517 3.76 9.32 -17.87
CA GLU A 517 4.81 10.20 -17.34
C GLU A 517 5.75 10.72 -18.43
N ASP A 518 5.49 10.39 -19.70
CA ASP A 518 6.31 10.79 -20.84
C ASP A 518 7.79 10.39 -20.74
N ILE A 519 8.08 9.28 -20.07
CA ILE A 519 9.43 8.73 -19.93
C ILE A 519 9.72 7.87 -21.16
N LYS A 520 10.73 8.20 -21.96
CA LYS A 520 10.99 7.47 -23.23
C LYS A 520 11.74 6.16 -23.01
N VAL A 521 12.51 6.04 -21.93
CA VAL A 521 13.25 4.83 -21.58
C VAL A 521 12.92 4.39 -20.16
N GLY A 522 12.10 3.35 -19.99
CA GLY A 522 11.82 2.74 -18.70
C GLY A 522 12.52 1.41 -18.53
N CYS A 523 13.34 1.27 -17.48
CA CYS A 523 13.97 0.00 -17.10
C CYS A 523 13.27 -0.55 -15.86
N CYS A 524 12.48 -1.61 -16.05
CA CYS A 524 11.87 -2.36 -14.96
C CYS A 524 12.87 -3.39 -14.43
N LEU A 525 13.42 -3.11 -13.24
CA LEU A 525 14.40 -3.95 -12.58
C LEU A 525 13.69 -5.03 -11.76
N THR A 526 13.83 -6.26 -12.23
CA THR A 526 13.44 -7.45 -11.47
C THR A 526 14.37 -7.57 -10.27
N TRP A 527 13.85 -7.91 -9.10
CA TRP A 527 14.62 -7.95 -7.85
C TRP A 527 13.96 -8.91 -6.85
N GLY A 528 14.45 -8.98 -5.62
CA GLY A 528 14.11 -10.01 -4.64
C GLY A 528 12.62 -10.38 -4.49
N PRO A 529 11.69 -9.42 -4.29
CA PRO A 529 10.25 -9.66 -4.24
C PRO A 529 9.69 -10.14 -5.59
N CYS A 530 8.93 -11.24 -5.58
CA CYS A 530 8.36 -11.87 -6.77
C CYS A 530 9.37 -12.24 -7.87
N PHE A 531 10.67 -12.35 -7.55
CA PHE A 531 11.74 -12.60 -8.54
C PHE A 531 11.42 -13.78 -9.46
N ASP A 532 11.04 -14.92 -8.89
CA ASP A 532 10.87 -16.16 -9.63
C ASP A 532 9.70 -16.12 -10.63
N PHE A 533 8.68 -15.30 -10.39
CA PHE A 533 7.67 -15.00 -11.39
C PHE A 533 8.12 -13.92 -12.36
N GLN A 534 8.56 -12.76 -11.86
CA GLN A 534 8.84 -11.57 -12.67
C GLN A 534 9.98 -11.77 -13.67
N LYS A 535 10.95 -12.65 -13.36
CA LYS A 535 12.05 -12.99 -14.27
C LYS A 535 11.58 -13.47 -15.65
N ARG A 536 10.34 -13.97 -15.79
CA ARG A 536 9.78 -14.38 -17.10
C ARG A 536 9.63 -13.24 -18.10
N PHE A 537 9.58 -11.98 -17.63
CA PHE A 537 9.42 -10.81 -18.49
C PHE A 537 10.74 -10.30 -19.07
N PHE A 538 11.88 -10.82 -18.60
CA PHE A 538 13.18 -10.54 -19.17
C PHE A 538 13.39 -11.33 -20.46
N THR A 539 13.79 -10.62 -21.53
CA THR A 539 14.09 -11.21 -22.85
C THR A 539 15.48 -10.82 -23.37
N GLY A 540 16.22 -9.99 -22.64
CA GLY A 540 17.45 -9.35 -23.12
C GLY A 540 17.22 -8.28 -24.21
N LYS A 541 15.96 -7.96 -24.52
CA LYS A 541 15.53 -6.95 -25.50
C LYS A 541 14.50 -6.01 -24.87
N VAL A 542 14.08 -4.98 -25.63
CA VAL A 542 12.90 -4.19 -25.25
C VAL A 542 11.65 -5.10 -25.21
N ALA A 543 10.76 -4.85 -24.26
CA ALA A 543 9.52 -5.59 -24.08
C ALA A 543 8.57 -5.34 -25.25
N GLU A 544 7.77 -6.34 -25.60
CA GLU A 544 6.78 -6.29 -26.69
C GLU A 544 5.76 -5.16 -26.52
N GLN A 545 5.46 -4.78 -25.27
CA GLN A 545 4.52 -3.71 -24.95
C GLN A 545 5.07 -2.31 -25.26
N SER A 546 6.36 -2.18 -25.58
CA SER A 546 6.98 -0.92 -25.97
C SER A 546 6.29 -0.32 -27.20
N ARG A 547 6.12 1.01 -27.22
CA ARG A 547 5.51 1.75 -28.32
C ARG A 547 6.35 2.96 -28.60
N TYR A 548 6.97 3.02 -29.79
CA TYR A 548 7.84 4.14 -30.16
C TYR A 548 7.16 5.51 -29.86
N PRO A 549 7.86 6.45 -29.21
CA PRO A 549 9.25 6.38 -28.73
C PRO A 549 9.45 5.78 -27.33
N TYR A 550 8.40 5.30 -26.67
CA TYR A 550 8.43 4.75 -25.31
C TYR A 550 8.89 3.30 -25.30
N THR A 551 10.00 3.04 -24.62
CA THR A 551 10.58 1.71 -24.45
C THR A 551 10.44 1.26 -23.01
N LEU A 552 10.02 0.00 -22.84
CA LEU A 552 10.08 -0.72 -21.58
C LEU A 552 11.09 -1.84 -21.74
N ARG A 553 12.06 -1.95 -20.84
CA ARG A 553 13.01 -3.06 -20.81
C ARG A 553 13.03 -3.67 -19.41
N TYR A 554 13.08 -5.00 -19.35
CA TYR A 554 13.31 -5.70 -18.09
C TYR A 554 14.80 -5.97 -17.95
N ASP A 555 15.34 -5.59 -16.79
CA ASP A 555 16.73 -5.78 -16.37
C ASP A 555 16.71 -6.13 -14.87
N LEU A 556 17.82 -5.97 -14.14
CA LEU A 556 17.97 -6.52 -12.80
C LEU A 556 18.50 -5.48 -11.80
N GLU A 557 17.87 -5.42 -10.63
CA GLU A 557 18.48 -4.85 -9.42
C GLU A 557 18.93 -6.02 -8.53
N VAL A 558 20.20 -6.04 -8.17
CA VAL A 558 20.77 -7.01 -7.22
C VAL A 558 20.42 -6.54 -5.82
N SER A 559 19.18 -6.80 -5.42
CA SER A 559 18.61 -6.50 -4.11
C SER A 559 17.79 -7.70 -3.62
N GLY A 560 18.15 -8.25 -2.45
CA GLY A 560 17.55 -9.49 -1.93
C GLY A 560 18.13 -10.79 -2.52
N PHE A 561 19.35 -10.72 -3.07
CA PHE A 561 20.20 -11.83 -3.56
C PHE A 561 21.41 -11.94 -2.65
N GLY A 562 22.20 -13.02 -2.71
CA GLY A 562 23.42 -13.16 -1.88
C GLY A 562 24.34 -11.92 -1.89
N SER A 563 24.46 -11.23 -3.03
CA SER A 563 25.36 -10.07 -3.18
C SER A 563 24.88 -8.82 -2.45
N HIS A 564 23.59 -8.73 -2.10
CA HIS A 564 23.01 -7.51 -1.53
C HIS A 564 23.68 -7.05 -0.23
N MET A 565 24.39 -7.96 0.47
CA MET A 565 25.16 -7.66 1.68
C MET A 565 26.28 -6.65 1.41
N SER A 566 26.81 -6.66 0.19
CA SER A 566 27.85 -5.75 -0.29
C SER A 566 27.30 -4.45 -0.90
N GLY A 567 25.98 -4.29 -0.94
CA GLY A 567 25.29 -3.16 -1.55
C GLY A 567 24.41 -3.60 -2.72
N HIS A 568 23.47 -2.73 -3.09
CA HIS A 568 22.57 -2.98 -4.19
C HIS A 568 23.16 -2.50 -5.51
N LEU A 569 22.95 -3.27 -6.59
CA LEU A 569 23.49 -2.96 -7.91
C LEU A 569 22.39 -2.91 -8.97
N ASN A 570 22.41 -1.89 -9.83
CA ASN A 570 21.62 -1.86 -11.05
C ASN A 570 22.44 -2.45 -12.20
N LEU A 571 21.88 -3.46 -12.87
CA LEU A 571 22.49 -4.15 -14.00
C LEU A 571 21.60 -4.00 -15.23
N LEU A 572 21.94 -3.06 -16.10
CA LEU A 572 21.16 -2.67 -17.27
C LEU A 572 21.73 -3.27 -18.55
N ASN A 573 20.87 -3.52 -19.53
CA ASN A 573 21.23 -4.07 -20.82
C ASN A 573 21.90 -5.46 -20.73
N LEU A 574 21.43 -6.30 -19.80
CA LEU A 574 21.90 -7.68 -19.68
C LEU A 574 21.44 -8.52 -20.89
N LYS A 575 22.23 -9.53 -21.27
CA LYS A 575 21.81 -10.56 -22.24
C LYS A 575 21.20 -11.78 -21.56
N GLN A 576 21.66 -12.06 -20.35
CA GLN A 576 21.22 -13.13 -19.46
C GLN A 576 21.07 -12.53 -18.06
N GLN A 577 19.92 -12.76 -17.43
CA GLN A 577 19.62 -12.20 -16.09
C GLN A 577 20.01 -13.12 -14.93
N ILE A 578 20.25 -14.41 -15.18
CA ILE A 578 20.52 -15.39 -14.12
C ILE A 578 22.03 -15.60 -14.00
N TYR A 579 22.56 -15.35 -12.81
CA TYR A 579 23.95 -15.68 -12.49
C TYR A 579 24.19 -17.21 -12.67
N PRO A 580 25.36 -17.67 -13.14
CA PRO A 580 25.60 -19.10 -13.35
C PRO A 580 25.43 -19.95 -12.09
N GLY A 581 24.85 -21.15 -12.21
CA GLY A 581 24.81 -22.16 -11.14
C GLY A 581 23.44 -22.76 -10.85
N ARG A 582 22.36 -21.95 -10.75
CA ARG A 582 20.97 -22.42 -10.58
C ARG A 582 19.98 -21.44 -11.25
N THR A 583 18.68 -21.65 -11.05
CA THR A 583 17.59 -20.90 -11.74
C THR A 583 16.90 -19.83 -10.88
N SER A 584 17.23 -19.66 -9.60
CA SER A 584 16.58 -18.70 -8.67
C SER A 584 17.60 -17.66 -8.15
N LYS A 585 17.30 -16.94 -7.07
CA LYS A 585 18.16 -15.91 -6.47
C LYS A 585 19.13 -16.42 -5.40
N ASN A 586 18.93 -17.65 -4.91
CA ASN A 586 19.60 -18.17 -3.72
C ASN A 586 21.06 -18.61 -3.94
N HIS A 587 21.55 -18.66 -5.18
CA HIS A 587 22.92 -19.10 -5.53
C HIS A 587 23.86 -17.97 -5.94
N TRP A 588 23.43 -16.72 -5.75
CA TRP A 588 24.20 -15.54 -6.14
C TRP A 588 25.41 -15.35 -5.22
N PRO A 589 26.54 -14.82 -5.75
CA PRO A 589 27.74 -14.61 -4.96
C PRO A 589 27.51 -13.52 -3.91
N THR A 590 28.27 -13.56 -2.80
CA THR A 590 28.16 -12.59 -1.69
C THR A 590 28.78 -11.22 -2.02
N LEU A 591 29.82 -11.19 -2.86
CA LEU A 591 30.51 -9.95 -3.23
C LEU A 591 29.93 -9.34 -4.51
N GLY A 592 29.68 -8.04 -4.47
CA GLY A 592 29.17 -7.22 -5.58
C GLY A 592 30.13 -7.25 -6.75
N LEU A 593 31.45 -7.20 -6.50
CA LEU A 593 32.47 -7.26 -7.53
C LEU A 593 32.38 -8.52 -8.42
N SER A 594 31.99 -9.66 -7.85
CA SER A 594 31.79 -10.90 -8.62
C SER A 594 30.60 -10.79 -9.57
N THR A 595 29.52 -10.19 -9.08
CA THR A 595 28.31 -9.90 -9.87
C THR A 595 28.59 -8.89 -10.98
N LEU A 596 29.33 -7.81 -10.68
CA LEU A 596 29.78 -6.84 -11.67
C LEU A 596 30.65 -7.48 -12.75
N ARG A 597 31.62 -8.32 -12.37
CA ARG A 597 32.47 -9.06 -13.32
C ARG A 597 31.63 -9.91 -14.29
N TRP A 598 30.61 -10.59 -13.79
CA TRP A 598 29.69 -11.37 -14.63
C TRP A 598 28.86 -10.49 -15.56
N ALA A 599 28.28 -9.41 -15.05
CA ALA A 599 27.44 -8.50 -15.85
C ALA A 599 28.25 -7.76 -16.93
N ARG A 600 29.47 -7.30 -16.62
CA ARG A 600 30.34 -6.59 -17.56
C ARG A 600 30.81 -7.46 -18.73
N LYS A 601 31.04 -8.75 -18.51
CA LYS A 601 31.30 -9.71 -19.61
C LYS A 601 30.17 -9.78 -20.64
N GLN A 602 28.94 -9.42 -20.26
CA GLN A 602 27.80 -9.38 -21.19
C GLN A 602 27.67 -8.05 -21.93
N GLY A 603 28.39 -7.02 -21.47
CA GLY A 603 28.30 -5.65 -21.98
C GLY A 603 27.27 -4.80 -21.24
N ALA A 604 26.86 -5.23 -20.04
CA ALA A 604 25.90 -4.51 -19.22
C ALA A 604 26.47 -3.17 -18.70
N ILE A 605 25.58 -2.20 -18.53
CA ILE A 605 25.85 -0.98 -17.77
C ILE A 605 25.55 -1.30 -16.31
N CYS A 606 26.55 -1.16 -15.44
CA CYS A 606 26.48 -1.61 -14.06
C CYS A 606 26.83 -0.46 -13.13
N GLY A 607 26.12 -0.31 -12.02
CA GLY A 607 26.43 0.69 -11.00
C GLY A 607 25.68 0.45 -9.70
N PRO A 608 26.07 1.11 -8.60
CA PRO A 608 25.35 0.99 -7.33
C PRO A 608 23.95 1.62 -7.43
N ALA A 609 23.01 1.10 -6.65
CA ALA A 609 21.69 1.67 -6.45
C ALA A 609 21.64 2.48 -5.14
N HIS A 610 20.81 3.53 -5.10
CA HIS A 610 20.50 4.36 -3.91
C HIS A 610 21.70 4.58 -2.96
N SER A 611 22.86 4.91 -3.54
CA SER A 611 24.17 4.90 -2.87
C SER A 611 24.29 5.84 -1.67
N SER A 612 23.39 6.82 -1.53
CA SER A 612 23.36 7.70 -0.36
C SER A 612 22.93 6.99 0.93
N ILE A 613 22.20 5.86 0.83
CA ILE A 613 21.71 5.13 2.00
C ILE A 613 22.88 4.42 2.71
N GLY A 614 23.19 4.89 3.92
CA GLY A 614 24.32 4.42 4.72
C GLY A 614 25.56 5.31 4.68
N LEU A 615 25.49 6.46 3.98
CA LEU A 615 26.60 7.42 3.89
C LEU A 615 26.42 8.67 4.75
N THR A 616 25.27 8.83 5.43
CA THR A 616 24.94 10.05 6.16
C THR A 616 25.61 10.15 7.54
N ARG A 617 25.95 9.00 8.15
CA ARG A 617 26.61 8.96 9.45
C ARG A 617 28.12 8.93 9.24
N ILE A 618 28.84 9.86 9.86
CA ILE A 618 30.30 9.90 9.83
C ILE A 618 30.85 9.12 11.03
N VAL A 619 31.81 8.23 10.78
CA VAL A 619 32.43 7.37 11.80
C VAL A 619 33.89 7.72 12.07
N GLY A 620 34.45 8.62 11.28
CA GLY A 620 35.82 9.07 11.44
C GLY A 620 36.24 9.96 10.30
N ARG A 621 37.56 10.13 10.17
CA ARG A 621 38.20 10.94 9.14
C ARG A 621 39.45 10.21 8.65
N VAL A 622 39.83 10.44 7.39
CA VAL A 622 41.09 9.93 6.86
C VAL A 622 42.26 10.53 7.68
N PRO A 623 43.19 9.73 8.23
CA PRO A 623 44.29 10.27 9.04
C PRO A 623 45.17 11.27 8.26
N ASN A 624 45.69 12.30 8.95
CA ASN A 624 46.58 13.33 8.38
C ASN A 624 45.93 14.17 7.26
N THR A 625 44.66 14.55 7.49
CA THR A 625 43.85 15.40 6.58
C THR A 625 43.07 16.49 7.31
N GLU A 626 43.41 16.73 8.58
CA GLU A 626 42.77 17.71 9.46
C GLU A 626 42.97 19.15 8.94
N ASP A 627 44.08 19.40 8.26
CA ASP A 627 44.48 20.68 7.66
C ASP A 627 44.02 20.86 6.20
N LYS A 628 43.43 19.83 5.59
CA LYS A 628 43.18 19.78 4.14
C LYS A 628 41.78 20.21 3.70
N GLU A 629 40.97 20.82 4.57
CA GLU A 629 39.55 20.98 4.25
C GLU A 629 38.81 22.13 4.94
N ASP A 630 37.86 22.72 4.21
CA ASP A 630 36.71 23.46 4.73
C ASP A 630 35.43 22.61 4.60
N LEU A 631 34.43 22.83 5.45
CA LEU A 631 33.19 22.03 5.56
C LEU A 631 32.34 21.91 4.27
N HIS A 632 32.66 22.68 3.23
CA HIS A 632 31.97 22.79 1.95
C HIS A 632 32.86 22.50 0.73
N SER A 633 34.14 22.22 0.94
CA SER A 633 35.09 21.92 -0.12
C SER A 633 35.11 20.43 -0.48
N LEU A 634 35.35 20.13 -1.77
CA LEU A 634 35.62 18.79 -2.26
C LEU A 634 37.12 18.67 -2.65
N PRO A 635 37.79 17.55 -2.34
CA PRO A 635 37.24 16.34 -1.71
C PRO A 635 36.88 16.54 -0.23
N ASN A 636 35.99 15.68 0.28
CA ASN A 636 35.67 15.55 1.71
C ASN A 636 36.42 14.33 2.28
N PHE A 637 37.16 14.46 3.40
CA PHE A 637 37.94 13.41 4.06
C PHE A 637 37.20 12.72 5.22
N ASN A 638 35.94 13.07 5.47
CA ASN A 638 35.09 12.35 6.41
C ASN A 638 34.83 10.93 5.92
N ILE A 639 34.96 9.96 6.82
CA ILE A 639 34.70 8.54 6.55
C ILE A 639 33.24 8.25 6.90
N PRO A 640 32.39 7.94 5.90
CA PRO A 640 31.02 7.54 6.16
C PRO A 640 30.94 6.13 6.77
N ALA A 641 29.84 5.84 7.44
CA ALA A 641 29.63 4.60 8.18
C ALA A 641 29.51 3.36 7.30
N HIS A 642 29.05 3.52 6.05
CA HIS A 642 28.69 2.41 5.16
C HIS A 642 27.73 1.40 5.81
N ASP A 643 26.77 1.89 6.61
CA ASP A 643 25.85 1.10 7.44
C ASP A 643 24.45 0.98 6.84
N GLY A 644 24.37 0.98 5.50
CA GLY A 644 23.12 0.93 4.76
C GLY A 644 23.09 -0.18 3.71
N ILE A 645 22.23 -0.01 2.72
CA ILE A 645 22.02 -0.97 1.62
C ILE A 645 22.67 -0.52 0.31
N GLY A 646 23.14 0.73 0.22
CA GLY A 646 23.51 1.35 -1.06
C GLY A 646 24.99 1.20 -1.44
N ALA A 647 25.92 1.54 -0.53
CA ALA A 647 27.32 1.84 -0.90
C ALA A 647 28.38 1.06 -0.11
N ASN A 648 28.08 -0.16 0.34
CA ASN A 648 28.97 -0.89 1.24
C ASN A 648 30.28 -1.34 0.57
N GLU A 649 30.24 -1.80 -0.70
CA GLU A 649 31.43 -2.17 -1.49
C GLU A 649 31.79 -1.12 -2.57
N PHE A 650 31.04 -0.01 -2.68
CA PHE A 650 31.17 0.94 -3.79
C PHE A 650 32.61 1.45 -4.00
N VAL A 651 33.32 1.81 -2.93
CA VAL A 651 34.72 2.31 -2.99
C VAL A 651 35.68 1.23 -3.54
N VAL A 652 35.40 -0.04 -3.22
CA VAL A 652 36.15 -1.18 -3.78
C VAL A 652 35.78 -1.36 -5.25
N ASP A 653 34.49 -1.40 -5.58
CA ASP A 653 34.03 -1.67 -6.94
C ASP A 653 34.54 -0.65 -7.97
N VAL A 654 34.53 0.64 -7.65
CA VAL A 654 34.95 1.71 -8.58
C VAL A 654 36.45 1.70 -8.88
N THR A 655 37.26 1.08 -8.02
CA THR A 655 38.72 0.99 -8.22
C THR A 655 39.13 -0.22 -9.06
N HIS A 656 38.21 -1.16 -9.30
CA HIS A 656 38.51 -2.40 -10.03
C HIS A 656 38.17 -2.31 -11.51
N LYS A 657 38.98 -3.00 -12.32
CA LYS A 657 38.65 -3.35 -13.70
C LYS A 657 38.37 -4.84 -13.83
N VAL A 658 37.37 -5.19 -14.62
CA VAL A 658 36.92 -6.56 -14.87
C VAL A 658 36.81 -6.82 -16.38
N PRO A 659 36.91 -8.08 -16.84
CA PRO A 659 36.78 -8.38 -18.28
C PRO A 659 35.41 -7.96 -18.84
N GLY A 660 35.42 -7.23 -19.95
CA GLY A 660 34.26 -6.90 -20.78
C GLY A 660 33.96 -8.00 -21.82
N PRO A 661 33.06 -7.74 -22.79
CA PRO A 661 32.63 -8.73 -23.78
C PRO A 661 33.73 -9.25 -24.69
N ASP A 662 34.74 -8.43 -24.98
CA ASP A 662 35.91 -8.76 -25.79
C ASP A 662 37.12 -9.22 -24.95
N GLY A 663 36.90 -9.48 -23.65
CA GLY A 663 37.95 -9.83 -22.70
C GLY A 663 38.80 -8.66 -22.22
N LYS A 664 38.66 -7.45 -22.80
CA LYS A 664 39.40 -6.28 -22.34
C LYS A 664 38.88 -5.80 -21.00
N LEU A 665 39.79 -5.33 -20.15
CA LEU A 665 39.45 -4.84 -18.82
C LEU A 665 38.70 -3.49 -18.91
N VAL A 666 37.51 -3.45 -18.33
CA VAL A 666 36.64 -2.26 -18.22
C VAL A 666 36.36 -1.96 -16.74
N PRO A 667 36.00 -0.72 -16.36
CA PRO A 667 35.57 -0.42 -14.99
C PRO A 667 34.44 -1.36 -14.55
N ALA A 668 34.50 -1.86 -13.32
CA ALA A 668 33.49 -2.78 -12.78
C ALA A 668 32.14 -2.09 -12.57
N ALA A 669 32.15 -0.91 -11.96
CA ALA A 669 31.00 -0.04 -11.81
C ALA A 669 31.19 1.26 -12.61
N GLU A 670 30.09 1.79 -13.14
CA GLU A 670 30.03 3.12 -13.73
C GLU A 670 29.39 4.07 -12.70
N ALA A 671 30.13 5.09 -12.26
CA ALA A 671 29.51 6.22 -11.59
C ALA A 671 28.66 6.94 -12.64
N SER A 672 27.35 7.05 -12.41
CA SER A 672 26.39 7.64 -13.32
C SER A 672 26.57 9.17 -13.43
N ASN A 673 27.70 9.61 -13.99
CA ASN A 673 27.74 10.78 -14.85
C ASN A 673 27.63 10.27 -16.28
N ILE A 674 26.39 10.14 -16.77
CA ILE A 674 26.10 9.74 -18.14
C ILE A 674 26.52 10.90 -19.06
N GLN A 675 27.80 10.92 -19.42
CA GLN A 675 28.32 11.60 -20.61
C GLN A 675 29.31 10.67 -21.32
N ARG A 676 28.80 9.57 -21.89
CA ARG A 676 29.55 8.91 -22.97
C ARG A 676 29.19 9.59 -24.29
N ARG A 677 29.97 10.62 -24.66
CA ARG A 677 30.09 11.01 -26.08
C ARG A 677 30.72 9.83 -26.82
N ARG A 678 29.93 9.04 -27.56
CA ARG A 678 30.49 8.33 -28.71
C ARG A 678 30.85 9.41 -29.73
N ARG A 679 32.15 9.70 -29.90
CA ARG A 679 32.62 10.31 -31.14
C ARG A 679 32.20 9.34 -32.25
N ARG A 680 31.30 9.78 -33.13
CA ARG A 680 31.23 9.20 -34.47
C ARG A 680 32.63 9.42 -35.06
N THR A 681 33.37 8.34 -35.27
CA THR A 681 34.39 8.31 -36.31
C THR A 681 33.64 7.94 -37.57
N ASP A 682 33.45 8.96 -38.39
CA ASP A 682 33.02 9.01 -39.79
C ASP A 682 31.85 8.11 -40.24
#